data_AF-A0A6B1A627-F1
#
_entry.id   AF-A0A6B1A627-F1
#
_cell.length_a   1.000
_cell.length_b   1.000
_cell.length_c   1.000
_cell.angle_alpha   90.00
_cell.angle_beta   90.00
_cell.angle_gamma   90.00
#
_symmetry.space_group_name_H-M   'P 1'
#
loop_
_entity.id
_entity.type
_entity.pdbx_description
1 polymer ?
#
loop_
_entity_poly.entity_id
_entity_poly.type
_entity_poly.pdbx_seq_one_letter_code
_entity_poly.pdbx_strand_id
1 'polypeptide(L)'
;MRAGPAITQNQPPLEPLNVRSSAVTTTEFDLSILSDLTGAYDASIVEDPIYAFWEDNGWFRPVDAPVDASESSTEPFTVIMPPPNVTGVLHLGHAVTLTIEDALIRWHRMLGEPTLWLPGLDHAGIATQSVVEQQLAREGMTRHDLGREAFEERVWDWVGVTRPRITSQARRMGASCDWERTAFTLDPTPRDAVRKTFVDLFTDGKIYRGARIINWDPQMLTALSDVEVEYEEEEGHLWHVRYPFVDERGNELDDGVTIATTRPETIPADVAIAVHPDDERWQPHLGRHVRLPLRGFNRLIPLIADSGVDLEFGTGALKITPGHDQLDFEIGERHGLEPIRVVDWDGTLTAEAGLYAGMDRDEARTLVAQHLEEDGYLLKTETHIHNVGHSQRSGVVVEPLVSNQWFVDTDDMAAEAARVVRDDEVRIVPERSKNVYLQWMDNIRPWCISRQLWWGHRIPAWYCRCCDGDEIITGDDGQITIDEGARPIVAMTDPTDCPWCDDADLVQDPDVLDTWFSSGLWTHSTLGWPNQDEDDLSRFYPSSVMETGYDILFFWVARMIMLGCYNMGSAPFHTVYLHGLVRDAQGRKMSKSLDNVIDPLEKADQYGMDALRFTLATGSTPGNDMRLTDERLEGSRNFANKLWNGARFVLGEIEGSLQASEGPLSRSATAPPEGEPLEDRWILSRLQAVTDSVDELLRQFQLGEAGRQIQDFLWGEFFDWYVEASKVRLRNGDLSPLPVLTRVLDGGLRLLHPWMPFVTEAIWQQLRPHLGEAADATALIGARYPQPEDGERDLKAEQAFAAVQEIVTAVRQVRADYRVQAGQWAETYVLPQTEVAGAVTASAPIVEVLSRARPLTIVSDRGDAPSDQIASAVLPAAEVILPLGGLVDLDQERARLNKDLEGIVKRLRGAEAKLSNEGFRSKAPAEVVKQAEELASDLQRQQADLESRIGALG
;
A
#
# COMPACT_ATOMS: atom_id res chain seq x y z
N MET A 1 -49.46 -13.65 45.06
CA MET A 1 -48.35 -14.51 45.48
C MET A 1 -47.81 -15.26 44.28
N ARG A 2 -46.70 -14.76 43.73
CA ARG A 2 -45.59 -15.44 43.04
C ARG A 2 -44.84 -14.31 42.31
N ALA A 3 -43.85 -13.77 43.00
CA ALA A 3 -42.90 -12.81 42.45
C ALA A 3 -42.04 -13.53 41.39
N GLY A 4 -42.00 -13.01 40.18
CA GLY A 4 -41.03 -13.39 39.16
C GLY A 4 -39.68 -12.71 39.44
N PRO A 5 -38.55 -13.32 39.05
CA PRO A 5 -37.24 -12.78 39.38
C PRO A 5 -36.94 -11.54 38.55
N ALA A 6 -36.40 -10.51 39.20
CA ALA A 6 -35.80 -9.36 38.55
C ALA A 6 -34.56 -9.83 37.77
N ILE A 7 -34.53 -9.53 36.48
CA ILE A 7 -33.33 -9.69 35.65
C ILE A 7 -32.48 -8.44 35.91
N THR A 8 -31.48 -8.58 36.77
CA THR A 8 -30.43 -7.58 36.98
C THR A 8 -29.48 -7.60 35.78
N GLN A 9 -29.34 -6.46 35.11
CA GLN A 9 -28.23 -6.16 34.19
C GLN A 9 -26.91 -6.40 34.94
N ASN A 10 -26.21 -7.49 34.61
CA ASN A 10 -24.83 -7.75 35.00
C ASN A 10 -24.05 -8.01 33.71
N GLN A 11 -23.75 -6.95 32.96
CA GLN A 11 -22.52 -6.93 32.17
C GLN A 11 -21.38 -6.69 33.16
N PRO A 12 -20.32 -7.52 33.20
CA PRO A 12 -19.11 -7.07 33.87
C PRO A 12 -18.52 -5.93 33.02
N PRO A 13 -18.23 -4.76 33.60
CA PRO A 13 -17.32 -3.85 32.93
C PRO A 13 -15.99 -4.60 32.77
N LEU A 14 -15.44 -4.62 31.55
CA LEU A 14 -14.03 -4.93 31.39
C LEU A 14 -13.28 -3.82 32.13
N GLU A 15 -12.70 -4.17 33.28
CA GLU A 15 -11.86 -3.25 34.05
C GLU A 15 -10.75 -2.74 33.13
N PRO A 16 -10.47 -1.42 33.11
CA PRO A 16 -9.24 -0.94 32.51
C PRO A 16 -8.08 -1.61 33.27
N LEU A 17 -7.24 -2.36 32.54
CA LEU A 17 -6.01 -2.94 33.06
C LEU A 17 -5.08 -1.78 33.45
N ASN A 18 -5.29 -1.26 34.66
CA ASN A 18 -4.47 -0.22 35.24
C ASN A 18 -3.20 -0.87 35.82
N VAL A 19 -2.32 -1.33 34.93
CA VAL A 19 -0.98 -1.81 35.31
C VAL A 19 -0.06 -0.61 35.31
N ARG A 20 -0.08 0.15 36.42
CA ARG A 20 1.01 1.07 36.74
C ARG A 20 2.28 0.26 36.96
N SER A 21 3.25 0.42 36.05
CA SER A 21 4.70 0.27 36.27
C SER A 21 5.09 -0.83 37.27
N SER A 22 4.98 -2.10 36.83
CA SER A 22 5.81 -3.16 37.39
C SER A 22 6.99 -3.35 36.45
N ALA A 23 8.22 -3.23 36.95
CA ALA A 23 9.43 -3.51 36.18
C ALA A 23 9.31 -4.87 35.50
N VAL A 24 9.15 -4.87 34.18
CA VAL A 24 9.13 -6.09 33.37
C VAL A 24 10.48 -6.76 33.58
N THR A 25 10.46 -7.93 34.23
CA THR A 25 11.67 -8.72 34.40
C THR A 25 11.90 -9.40 33.06
N THR A 26 12.77 -8.83 32.21
CA THR A 26 13.02 -9.35 30.87
C THR A 26 13.52 -10.79 30.97
N THR A 27 12.79 -11.73 30.39
CA THR A 27 13.17 -13.14 30.33
C THR A 27 14.10 -13.39 29.14
N GLU A 28 14.98 -14.37 29.27
CA GLU A 28 15.86 -14.80 28.16
C GLU A 28 15.08 -15.70 27.19
N PHE A 29 15.41 -15.65 25.91
CA PHE A 29 14.82 -16.54 24.90
C PHE A 29 15.27 -17.99 25.12
N ASP A 30 14.34 -18.95 25.02
CA ASP A 30 14.67 -20.36 25.18
C ASP A 30 15.35 -20.91 23.92
N LEU A 31 16.69 -20.90 23.93
CA LEU A 31 17.52 -21.44 22.85
C LEU A 31 17.29 -22.92 22.57
N SER A 32 16.65 -23.69 23.47
CA SER A 32 16.35 -25.10 23.21
C SER A 32 15.36 -25.27 22.04
N ILE A 33 14.53 -24.26 21.78
CA ILE A 33 13.62 -24.20 20.62
C ILE A 33 14.41 -24.22 19.29
N LEU A 34 15.65 -23.70 19.30
CA LEU A 34 16.54 -23.63 18.14
C LEU A 34 17.56 -24.78 18.09
N SER A 35 17.58 -25.65 19.10
CA SER A 35 18.69 -26.61 19.35
C SER A 35 18.86 -27.70 18.29
N ASP A 36 17.88 -27.87 17.40
CA ASP A 36 18.00 -28.68 16.19
C ASP A 36 18.08 -27.76 14.96
N LEU A 37 19.19 -27.02 14.80
CA LEU A 37 19.50 -26.31 13.54
C LEU A 37 19.62 -27.35 12.41
N THR A 38 18.49 -27.71 11.81
CA THR A 38 18.45 -28.59 10.65
C THR A 38 19.24 -27.95 9.50
N GLY A 39 19.55 -28.72 8.47
CA GLY A 39 20.28 -28.19 7.31
C GLY A 39 19.54 -27.08 6.55
N ALA A 40 18.24 -26.87 6.79
CA ALA A 40 17.44 -25.83 6.16
C ALA A 40 16.73 -24.98 7.22
N TYR A 41 16.44 -23.72 6.90
CA TYR A 41 15.62 -22.86 7.74
C TYR A 41 14.15 -23.30 7.65
N ASP A 42 13.53 -23.54 8.80
CA ASP A 42 12.11 -23.88 8.91
C ASP A 42 11.38 -22.77 9.69
N ALA A 43 10.71 -21.89 8.94
CA ALA A 43 9.95 -20.77 9.48
C ALA A 43 8.86 -21.23 10.47
N SER A 44 8.22 -22.38 10.23
CA SER A 44 7.09 -22.86 11.04
C SER A 44 7.45 -23.20 12.49
N ILE A 45 8.74 -23.43 12.76
CA ILE A 45 9.26 -23.74 14.09
C ILE A 45 9.75 -22.47 14.80
N VAL A 46 10.12 -21.43 14.04
CA VAL A 46 10.89 -20.28 14.53
C VAL A 46 10.02 -19.05 14.76
N GLU A 47 9.07 -18.75 13.87
CA GLU A 47 8.38 -17.45 13.84
C GLU A 47 7.46 -17.23 15.06
N ASP A 48 6.56 -18.18 15.35
CA ASP A 48 5.60 -18.05 16.45
C ASP A 48 6.27 -17.94 17.84
N PRO A 49 7.28 -18.77 18.20
CA PRO A 49 7.96 -18.63 19.50
C PRO A 49 8.71 -17.31 19.66
N ILE A 50 9.32 -16.78 18.60
CA ILE A 50 10.01 -15.50 18.62
C ILE A 50 9.00 -14.36 18.83
N TYR A 51 7.86 -14.42 18.13
CA TYR A 51 6.81 -13.42 18.30
C TYR A 51 6.31 -13.36 19.75
N ALA A 52 6.00 -14.54 20.32
CA ALA A 52 5.57 -14.66 21.71
C ALA A 52 6.63 -14.11 22.68
N PHE A 53 7.91 -14.43 22.45
CA PHE A 53 9.01 -13.87 23.23
C PHE A 53 9.05 -12.34 23.20
N TRP A 54 8.83 -11.71 22.04
CA TRP A 54 8.80 -10.26 21.97
C TRP A 54 7.60 -9.65 22.71
N GLU A 55 6.41 -10.20 22.49
CA GLU A 55 5.16 -9.71 23.08
C GLU A 55 5.16 -9.89 24.62
N ASP A 56 5.54 -11.07 25.12
CA ASP A 56 5.57 -11.39 26.54
C ASP A 56 6.58 -10.51 27.32
N ASN A 57 7.63 -10.03 26.64
CA ASN A 57 8.63 -9.12 27.21
C ASN A 57 8.31 -7.64 27.01
N GLY A 58 7.18 -7.30 26.38
CA GLY A 58 6.75 -5.91 26.21
C GLY A 58 7.60 -5.09 25.23
N TRP A 59 8.33 -5.72 24.31
CA TRP A 59 9.22 -5.03 23.36
C TRP A 59 8.50 -4.10 22.37
N PHE A 60 7.18 -4.21 22.27
CA PHE A 60 6.38 -3.39 21.36
C PHE A 60 6.03 -2.01 21.94
N ARG A 61 6.17 -1.84 23.25
CA ARG A 61 5.84 -0.60 23.95
C ARG A 61 6.89 0.49 23.66
N PRO A 62 6.49 1.77 23.61
CA PRO A 62 7.45 2.87 23.56
C PRO A 62 8.36 2.87 24.79
N VAL A 63 9.64 3.20 24.62
CA VAL A 63 10.55 3.42 25.76
C VAL A 63 10.17 4.71 26.51
N ASP A 64 10.22 4.68 27.85
CA ASP A 64 9.84 5.83 28.68
C ASP A 64 10.83 7.01 28.60
N ALA A 65 12.12 6.71 28.38
CA ALA A 65 13.17 7.70 28.18
C ALA A 65 14.23 7.18 27.19
N PRO A 66 14.89 8.06 26.42
CA PRO A 66 15.95 7.68 25.48
C PRO A 66 17.13 7.04 26.22
N VAL A 67 17.85 6.14 25.55
CA VAL A 67 18.99 5.40 26.13
C VAL A 67 20.16 6.34 26.49
N ASP A 68 20.34 7.45 25.76
CA ASP A 68 21.35 8.48 26.03
C ASP A 68 20.69 9.76 26.58
N ALA A 69 20.31 9.73 27.86
CA ALA A 69 19.67 10.82 28.61
C ALA A 69 20.53 12.11 28.81
N SER A 70 21.61 12.28 28.04
CA SER A 70 22.44 13.50 28.08
C SER A 70 21.90 14.62 27.20
N GLU A 71 20.97 14.32 26.29
CA GLU A 71 20.23 15.29 25.51
C GLU A 71 18.76 15.29 25.95
N SER A 72 18.29 16.42 26.47
CA SER A 72 16.87 16.60 26.71
C SER A 72 16.13 16.62 25.37
N SER A 73 15.13 15.75 25.23
CA SER A 73 14.13 15.66 24.15
C SER A 73 14.60 15.10 22.80
N THR A 74 14.66 13.78 22.68
CA THR A 74 14.44 13.13 21.36
C THR A 74 12.94 13.11 21.09
N GLU A 75 12.54 13.66 19.95
CA GLU A 75 11.15 13.60 19.46
C GLU A 75 10.74 12.12 19.28
N PRO A 76 9.50 11.74 19.64
CA PRO A 76 9.04 10.37 19.46
C PRO A 76 8.79 10.05 17.98
N PHE A 77 9.04 8.81 17.58
CA PHE A 77 8.64 8.30 16.28
C PHE A 77 7.26 7.62 16.39
N THR A 78 6.24 8.26 15.83
CA THR A 78 4.85 7.77 15.91
C THR A 78 4.31 7.43 14.54
N VAL A 79 3.74 6.23 14.42
CA VAL A 79 2.94 5.78 13.28
C VAL A 79 1.60 5.30 13.79
N ILE A 80 0.52 5.68 13.10
CA ILE A 80 -0.83 5.27 13.44
C ILE A 80 -1.33 4.38 12.33
N MET A 81 -1.57 3.11 12.65
CA MET A 81 -1.96 2.09 11.69
C MET A 81 -3.29 2.48 11.02
N PRO A 82 -3.38 2.40 9.67
CA PRO A 82 -4.65 2.40 8.96
C PRO A 82 -5.55 1.31 9.51
N PRO A 83 -6.64 1.66 10.20
CA PRO A 83 -7.42 0.67 10.94
C PRO A 83 -8.12 -0.27 9.95
N PRO A 84 -7.82 -1.58 9.95
CA PRO A 84 -8.49 -2.51 9.05
C PRO A 84 -10.00 -2.56 9.34
N ASN A 85 -10.80 -2.61 8.27
CA ASN A 85 -12.24 -2.74 8.37
C ASN A 85 -12.64 -4.10 8.95
N VAL A 86 -13.59 -4.14 9.88
CA VAL A 86 -14.12 -5.38 10.49
C VAL A 86 -15.06 -6.17 9.56
N THR A 87 -14.59 -6.47 8.33
CA THR A 87 -15.37 -7.09 7.25
C THR A 87 -14.91 -8.51 6.88
N GLY A 88 -13.97 -9.10 7.65
CA GLY A 88 -13.53 -10.48 7.46
C GLY A 88 -12.07 -10.74 7.79
N VAL A 89 -11.27 -11.06 6.77
CA VAL A 89 -9.84 -11.42 6.88
C VAL A 89 -8.97 -10.39 6.18
N LEU A 90 -7.72 -10.29 6.64
CA LEU A 90 -6.69 -9.50 5.99
C LEU A 90 -6.26 -10.13 4.65
N HIS A 91 -5.68 -9.31 3.79
CA HIS A 91 -5.19 -9.68 2.46
C HIS A 91 -3.82 -9.05 2.22
N LEU A 92 -3.14 -9.41 1.13
CA LEU A 92 -1.80 -8.91 0.80
C LEU A 92 -1.61 -7.39 0.82
N GLY A 93 -2.65 -6.60 0.48
CA GLY A 93 -2.60 -5.13 0.69
C GLY A 93 -2.32 -4.73 2.14
N HIS A 94 -3.00 -5.33 3.11
CA HIS A 94 -2.72 -5.12 4.54
C HIS A 94 -1.32 -5.63 4.92
N ALA A 95 -0.85 -6.72 4.32
CA ALA A 95 0.49 -7.23 4.58
C ALA A 95 1.57 -6.24 4.15
N VAL A 96 1.37 -5.48 3.06
CA VAL A 96 2.30 -4.40 2.66
C VAL A 96 2.33 -3.29 3.69
N THR A 97 1.16 -2.76 4.08
CA THR A 97 1.04 -1.75 5.15
C THR A 97 1.80 -2.18 6.40
N LEU A 98 1.46 -3.36 6.94
CA LEU A 98 2.09 -3.88 8.16
C LEU A 98 3.60 -4.05 7.99
N THR A 99 4.06 -4.49 6.82
CA THR A 99 5.49 -4.70 6.56
C THR A 99 6.25 -3.37 6.56
N ILE A 100 5.72 -2.35 5.87
CA ILE A 100 6.37 -1.04 5.73
C ILE A 100 6.37 -0.30 7.07
N GLU A 101 5.23 -0.23 7.73
CA GLU A 101 5.10 0.39 9.05
C GLU A 101 6.02 -0.29 10.06
N ASP A 102 5.99 -1.62 10.15
CA ASP A 102 6.80 -2.36 11.10
C ASP A 102 8.31 -2.24 10.82
N ALA A 103 8.72 -2.11 9.55
CA ALA A 103 10.12 -1.86 9.21
C ALA A 103 10.59 -0.49 9.72
N LEU A 104 9.80 0.57 9.52
CA LEU A 104 10.09 1.90 10.07
C LEU A 104 10.13 1.85 11.60
N ILE A 105 9.15 1.22 12.22
CA ILE A 105 9.02 1.10 13.67
C ILE A 105 10.19 0.34 14.28
N ARG A 106 10.62 -0.78 13.70
CA ARG A 106 11.79 -1.53 14.17
C ARG A 106 13.07 -0.71 14.02
N TRP A 107 13.25 -0.02 12.89
CA TRP A 107 14.41 0.84 12.69
C TRP A 107 14.50 1.94 13.75
N HIS A 108 13.45 2.74 13.93
CA HIS A 108 13.41 3.83 14.92
C HIS A 108 13.51 3.31 16.36
N ARG A 109 12.89 2.17 16.68
CA ARG A 109 13.04 1.50 17.97
C ARG A 109 14.50 1.11 18.23
N MET A 110 15.19 0.57 17.23
CA MET A 110 16.60 0.21 17.33
C MET A 110 17.54 1.43 17.33
N LEU A 111 17.09 2.61 16.89
CA LEU A 111 17.78 3.89 17.12
C LEU A 111 17.66 4.37 18.58
N GLY A 112 16.81 3.72 19.40
CA GLY A 112 16.58 4.09 20.80
C GLY A 112 15.58 5.23 20.98
N GLU A 113 14.83 5.58 19.94
CA GLU A 113 13.81 6.63 19.96
C GLU A 113 12.51 6.13 20.63
N PRO A 114 11.77 6.98 21.36
CA PRO A 114 10.45 6.62 21.86
C PRO A 114 9.49 6.35 20.69
N THR A 115 9.29 5.07 20.39
CA THR A 115 8.62 4.64 19.16
C THR A 115 7.24 4.06 19.46
N LEU A 116 6.18 4.68 18.92
CA LEU A 116 4.79 4.23 19.04
C LEU A 116 4.25 3.81 17.67
N TRP A 117 3.82 2.56 17.57
CA TRP A 117 2.94 2.12 16.49
C TRP A 117 1.58 1.77 17.08
N LEU A 118 0.59 2.62 16.84
CA LEU A 118 -0.75 2.47 17.43
C LEU A 118 -1.62 1.60 16.52
N PRO A 119 -2.04 0.39 16.95
CA PRO A 119 -2.95 -0.44 16.19
C PRO A 119 -4.40 -0.08 16.46
N GLY A 120 -5.28 -0.42 15.53
CA GLY A 120 -6.71 -0.43 15.81
C GLY A 120 -7.55 -0.89 14.64
N LEU A 121 -8.86 -0.78 14.79
CA LEU A 121 -9.84 -1.36 13.88
C LEU A 121 -10.95 -0.36 13.57
N ASP A 122 -11.47 -0.42 12.35
CA ASP A 122 -12.55 0.44 11.91
C ASP A 122 -13.87 -0.34 11.87
N HIS A 123 -14.91 0.24 12.45
CA HIS A 123 -16.28 -0.24 12.35
C HIS A 123 -16.81 -0.32 10.91
N ALA A 124 -16.22 0.43 9.98
CA ALA A 124 -16.47 0.36 8.54
C ALA A 124 -17.94 0.53 8.11
N GLY A 125 -18.80 1.13 8.94
CA GLY A 125 -20.19 1.50 8.65
C GLY A 125 -20.91 0.57 7.67
N ILE A 126 -21.10 1.06 6.45
CA ILE A 126 -21.77 0.37 5.33
C ILE A 126 -21.18 -1.00 5.01
N ALA A 127 -19.85 -1.15 5.06
CA ALA A 127 -19.18 -2.38 4.68
C ALA A 127 -19.44 -3.50 5.69
N THR A 128 -19.42 -3.18 6.98
CA THR A 128 -19.77 -4.15 8.03
C THR A 128 -21.25 -4.49 8.00
N GLN A 129 -22.10 -3.48 7.88
CA GLN A 129 -23.54 -3.67 7.78
C GLN A 129 -23.91 -4.57 6.60
N SER A 130 -23.33 -4.33 5.42
CA SER A 130 -23.57 -5.16 4.23
C SER A 130 -23.20 -6.64 4.44
N VAL A 131 -22.09 -6.92 5.12
CA VAL A 131 -21.69 -8.30 5.44
C VAL A 131 -22.72 -8.99 6.34
N VAL A 132 -23.24 -8.29 7.34
CA VAL A 132 -24.26 -8.84 8.25
C VAL A 132 -25.61 -8.99 7.54
N GLU A 133 -26.01 -8.04 6.70
CA GLU A 133 -27.23 -8.15 5.88
C GLU A 133 -27.16 -9.33 4.90
N GLN A 134 -26.00 -9.60 4.29
CA GLN A 134 -25.81 -10.80 3.47
C GLN A 134 -25.95 -12.10 4.28
N GLN A 135 -25.58 -12.11 5.56
CA GLN A 135 -25.80 -13.25 6.44
C GLN A 135 -27.29 -13.43 6.74
N LEU A 136 -28.00 -12.34 7.05
CA LEU A 136 -29.45 -12.35 7.28
C LEU A 136 -30.23 -12.79 6.04
N ALA A 137 -29.82 -12.34 4.85
CA ALA A 137 -30.43 -12.75 3.59
C ALA A 137 -30.34 -14.27 3.36
N ARG A 138 -29.23 -14.91 3.77
CA ARG A 138 -29.08 -16.39 3.73
C ARG A 138 -29.98 -17.09 4.74
N GLU A 139 -30.37 -16.41 5.82
CA GLU A 139 -31.36 -16.85 6.80
C GLU A 139 -32.80 -16.54 6.37
N GLY A 140 -33.00 -15.86 5.23
CA GLY A 140 -34.31 -15.45 4.72
C GLY A 140 -34.92 -14.27 5.46
N MET A 141 -34.10 -13.45 6.13
CA MET A 141 -34.50 -12.27 6.90
C MET A 141 -33.85 -11.00 6.35
N THR A 142 -34.44 -9.86 6.67
CA THR A 142 -33.90 -8.53 6.42
C THR A 142 -33.58 -7.83 7.75
N ARG A 143 -32.83 -6.72 7.71
CA ARG A 143 -32.62 -5.89 8.91
C ARG A 143 -33.96 -5.38 9.49
N HIS A 144 -34.94 -5.08 8.64
CA HIS A 144 -36.24 -4.56 9.03
C HIS A 144 -37.09 -5.59 9.79
N ASP A 145 -36.93 -6.88 9.47
CA ASP A 145 -37.59 -7.97 10.21
C ASP A 145 -37.09 -8.09 11.67
N LEU A 146 -35.84 -7.67 11.94
CA LEU A 146 -35.24 -7.69 13.28
C LEU A 146 -35.54 -6.42 14.10
N GLY A 147 -35.61 -5.27 13.41
CA GLY A 147 -35.53 -3.97 14.06
C GLY A 147 -34.11 -3.57 14.45
N ARG A 148 -33.91 -2.28 14.70
CA ARG A 148 -32.58 -1.66 14.86
C ARG A 148 -31.76 -2.26 16.01
N GLU A 149 -32.32 -2.37 17.20
CA GLU A 149 -31.59 -2.84 18.39
C GLU A 149 -31.05 -4.27 18.22
N ALA A 150 -31.88 -5.20 17.75
CA ALA A 150 -31.48 -6.58 17.50
C ALA A 150 -30.51 -6.71 16.31
N PHE A 151 -30.64 -5.85 15.31
CA PHE A 151 -29.66 -5.77 14.23
C PHE A 151 -28.30 -5.31 14.73
N GLU A 152 -28.23 -4.25 15.53
CA GLU A 152 -26.98 -3.74 16.11
C GLU A 152 -26.30 -4.80 17.01
N GLU A 153 -27.07 -5.56 17.79
CA GLU A 153 -26.56 -6.70 18.57
C GLU A 153 -25.90 -7.75 17.67
N ARG A 154 -26.53 -8.12 16.55
CA ARG A 154 -25.96 -9.06 15.58
C ARG A 154 -24.67 -8.52 14.95
N VAL A 155 -24.57 -7.21 14.72
CA VAL A 155 -23.33 -6.61 14.21
C VAL A 155 -22.23 -6.65 15.27
N TRP A 156 -22.54 -6.42 16.55
CA TRP A 156 -21.58 -6.57 17.64
C TRP A 156 -21.08 -8.02 17.80
N ASP A 157 -21.95 -9.02 17.62
CA ASP A 157 -21.55 -10.43 17.60
C ASP A 157 -20.53 -10.71 16.47
N TRP A 158 -20.78 -10.15 15.28
CA TRP A 158 -19.85 -10.24 14.16
C TRP A 158 -18.49 -9.58 14.46
N VAL A 159 -18.51 -8.40 15.08
CA VAL A 159 -17.30 -7.70 15.54
C VAL A 159 -16.53 -8.56 16.55
N GLY A 160 -17.22 -9.20 17.51
CA GLY A 160 -16.62 -10.08 18.51
C GLY A 160 -15.86 -11.27 17.92
N VAL A 161 -16.28 -11.77 16.76
CA VAL A 161 -15.58 -12.85 16.03
C VAL A 161 -14.47 -12.31 15.13
N THR A 162 -14.66 -11.13 14.55
CA THR A 162 -13.77 -10.59 13.51
C THR A 162 -12.54 -9.91 14.10
N ARG A 163 -12.68 -9.16 15.20
CA ARG A 163 -11.52 -8.48 15.82
C ARG A 163 -10.41 -9.46 16.18
N PRO A 164 -10.63 -10.54 16.96
CA PRO A 164 -9.56 -11.46 17.35
C PRO A 164 -8.89 -12.12 16.14
N ARG A 165 -9.65 -12.36 15.07
CA ARG A 165 -9.12 -12.92 13.82
C ARG A 165 -8.15 -11.97 13.15
N ILE A 166 -8.56 -10.72 12.92
CA ILE A 166 -7.69 -9.69 12.32
C ILE A 166 -6.43 -9.51 13.15
N THR A 167 -6.58 -9.37 14.46
CA THR A 167 -5.44 -9.17 15.36
C THR A 167 -4.50 -10.39 15.36
N SER A 168 -5.05 -11.62 15.30
CA SER A 168 -4.22 -12.84 15.17
C SER A 168 -3.47 -12.90 13.84
N GLN A 169 -4.10 -12.51 12.72
CA GLN A 169 -3.42 -12.44 11.43
C GLN A 169 -2.27 -11.42 11.44
N ALA A 170 -2.49 -10.23 12.02
CA ALA A 170 -1.45 -9.21 12.15
C ALA A 170 -0.28 -9.66 13.04
N ARG A 171 -0.56 -10.36 14.16
CA ARG A 171 0.49 -10.99 14.99
C ARG A 171 1.31 -12.01 14.21
N ARG A 172 0.65 -12.92 13.47
CA ARG A 172 1.34 -13.91 12.61
C ARG A 172 2.17 -13.25 11.50
N MET A 173 1.80 -12.03 11.08
CA MET A 173 2.59 -11.20 10.15
C MET A 173 3.78 -10.48 10.80
N GLY A 174 3.98 -10.65 12.11
CA GLY A 174 5.11 -10.08 12.84
C GLY A 174 4.97 -8.61 13.18
N ALA A 175 3.74 -8.08 13.21
CA ALA A 175 3.48 -6.68 13.54
C ALA A 175 3.86 -6.35 15.00
N SER A 176 4.91 -5.54 15.20
CA SER A 176 5.41 -5.12 16.52
C SER A 176 4.72 -3.85 17.06
N CYS A 177 3.41 -3.72 16.85
CA CYS A 177 2.60 -2.61 17.35
C CYS A 177 2.21 -2.78 18.82
N ASP A 178 1.90 -1.67 19.49
CA ASP A 178 1.50 -1.67 20.89
C ASP A 178 0.05 -2.16 21.04
N TRP A 179 -0.11 -3.48 21.19
CA TRP A 179 -1.42 -4.12 21.33
C TRP A 179 -2.22 -3.66 22.56
N GLU A 180 -1.58 -3.10 23.58
CA GLU A 180 -2.27 -2.61 24.78
C GLU A 180 -3.03 -1.31 24.50
N ARG A 181 -2.60 -0.57 23.48
CA ARG A 181 -3.23 0.68 22.99
C ARG A 181 -4.17 0.44 21.81
N THR A 182 -4.59 -0.81 21.58
CA THR A 182 -5.50 -1.12 20.46
C THR A 182 -6.81 -0.34 20.60
N ALA A 183 -7.14 0.47 19.60
CA ALA A 183 -8.37 1.26 19.55
C ALA A 183 -9.39 0.69 18.56
N PHE A 184 -10.67 0.99 18.78
CA PHE A 184 -11.74 0.82 17.79
C PHE A 184 -12.54 2.11 17.64
N THR A 185 -12.98 2.41 16.42
CA THR A 185 -13.67 3.67 16.12
C THR A 185 -14.93 3.94 16.96
N LEU A 186 -15.64 2.90 17.42
CA LEU A 186 -16.81 3.05 18.31
C LEU A 186 -16.49 2.88 19.81
N ASP A 187 -15.22 2.83 20.20
CA ASP A 187 -14.84 2.85 21.62
C ASP A 187 -15.21 4.20 22.27
N PRO A 188 -15.36 4.27 23.61
CA PRO A 188 -15.85 5.48 24.28
C PRO A 188 -15.09 6.77 23.91
N THR A 189 -13.76 6.74 23.91
CA THR A 189 -12.94 7.93 23.62
C THR A 189 -13.08 8.39 22.16
N PRO A 190 -12.88 7.54 21.13
CA PRO A 190 -13.19 7.91 19.75
C PRO A 190 -14.64 8.36 19.50
N ARG A 191 -15.62 7.77 20.20
CA ARG A 191 -17.02 8.21 20.12
C ARG A 191 -17.20 9.63 20.66
N ASP A 192 -16.56 9.96 21.78
CA ASP A 192 -16.64 11.30 22.38
C ASP A 192 -15.93 12.33 21.50
N ALA A 193 -14.83 11.95 20.83
CA ALA A 193 -14.16 12.75 19.82
C ALA A 193 -15.06 13.09 18.61
N VAL A 194 -15.74 12.08 18.06
CA VAL A 194 -16.71 12.27 16.97
C VAL A 194 -17.81 13.25 17.39
N ARG A 195 -18.37 13.06 18.59
CA ARG A 195 -19.42 13.92 19.12
C ARG A 195 -18.94 15.35 19.29
N LYS A 196 -17.73 15.54 19.85
CA LYS A 196 -17.11 16.85 20.05
C LYS A 196 -16.91 17.58 18.73
N THR A 197 -16.31 16.92 17.75
CA THR A 197 -16.08 17.48 16.42
C THR A 197 -17.38 17.90 15.75
N PHE A 198 -18.42 17.06 15.81
CA PHE A 198 -19.73 17.39 15.24
C PHE A 198 -20.34 18.63 15.91
N VAL A 199 -20.34 18.68 17.25
CA VAL A 199 -20.91 19.80 18.01
C VAL A 199 -20.16 21.10 17.73
N ASP A 200 -18.83 21.05 17.66
CA ASP A 200 -18.01 22.24 17.38
C ASP A 200 -18.26 22.75 15.96
N LEU A 201 -18.18 21.87 14.94
CA LEU A 201 -18.42 22.26 13.56
C LEU A 201 -19.84 22.80 13.34
N PHE A 202 -20.84 22.24 14.02
CA PHE A 202 -22.20 22.76 13.99
C PHE A 202 -22.29 24.14 14.65
N THR A 203 -21.65 24.32 15.80
CA THR A 203 -21.62 25.60 16.52
C THR A 203 -20.93 26.70 15.71
N ASP A 204 -19.90 26.34 14.95
CA ASP A 204 -19.16 27.22 14.05
C ASP A 204 -19.87 27.47 12.71
N GLY A 205 -21.06 26.88 12.50
CA GLY A 205 -21.84 27.02 11.26
C GLY A 205 -21.25 26.30 10.06
N LYS A 206 -20.30 25.37 10.28
CA LYS A 206 -19.67 24.54 9.24
C LYS A 206 -20.44 23.27 8.93
N ILE A 207 -21.24 22.78 9.89
CA ILE A 207 -22.22 21.73 9.62
C ILE A 207 -23.59 22.37 9.42
N TYR A 208 -24.25 21.99 8.34
CA TYR A 208 -25.62 22.39 8.05
C TYR A 208 -26.43 21.20 7.52
N ARG A 209 -27.74 21.37 7.51
CA ARG A 209 -28.68 20.42 6.94
C ARG A 209 -29.41 21.08 5.77
N GLY A 210 -29.57 20.36 4.66
CA GLY A 210 -30.28 20.91 3.51
C GLY A 210 -30.51 19.87 2.40
N ALA A 211 -31.42 20.21 1.49
CA ALA A 211 -31.68 19.41 0.31
C ALA A 211 -30.57 19.60 -0.73
N ARG A 212 -29.86 18.52 -1.04
CA ARG A 212 -28.94 18.46 -2.19
C ARG A 212 -29.14 17.16 -2.94
N ILE A 213 -28.69 17.15 -4.18
CA ILE A 213 -28.58 15.91 -4.91
C ILE A 213 -27.43 15.07 -4.33
N ILE A 214 -27.73 13.79 -4.10
CA ILE A 214 -26.81 12.81 -3.56
C ILE A 214 -26.72 11.62 -4.49
N ASN A 215 -25.59 10.93 -4.46
CA ASN A 215 -25.48 9.61 -5.04
C ASN A 215 -26.23 8.63 -4.14
N TRP A 216 -27.21 7.90 -4.66
CA TRP A 216 -28.03 6.96 -3.90
C TRP A 216 -27.85 5.53 -4.41
N ASP A 217 -27.66 4.59 -3.50
CA ASP A 217 -27.69 3.15 -3.80
C ASP A 217 -29.11 2.62 -3.58
N PRO A 218 -29.90 2.35 -4.65
CA PRO A 218 -31.29 1.88 -4.51
C PRO A 218 -31.40 0.46 -3.93
N GLN A 219 -30.31 -0.31 -3.91
CA GLN A 219 -30.31 -1.64 -3.33
C GLN A 219 -29.99 -1.60 -1.82
N MET A 220 -28.99 -0.81 -1.43
CA MET A 220 -28.57 -0.68 -0.02
C MET A 220 -29.38 0.39 0.75
N LEU A 221 -30.18 1.20 0.03
CA LEU A 221 -31.01 2.27 0.54
C LEU A 221 -30.22 3.29 1.39
N THR A 222 -29.13 3.80 0.82
CA THR A 222 -28.26 4.77 1.50
C THR A 222 -27.60 5.72 0.51
N ALA A 223 -27.35 6.95 1.00
CA ALA A 223 -26.47 7.89 0.34
C ALA A 223 -25.04 7.35 0.23
N LEU A 224 -24.38 7.67 -0.87
CA LEU A 224 -22.98 7.44 -1.19
C LEU A 224 -22.28 8.80 -1.35
N SER A 225 -21.02 8.87 -0.95
CA SER A 225 -20.16 10.01 -1.33
C SER A 225 -19.72 9.89 -2.79
N ASP A 226 -19.33 11.01 -3.42
CA ASP A 226 -18.81 11.04 -4.81
C ASP A 226 -17.67 10.03 -5.05
N VAL A 227 -16.90 9.77 -4.01
CA VAL A 227 -15.72 8.92 -4.06
C VAL A 227 -16.05 7.42 -3.89
N GLU A 228 -17.29 7.07 -3.54
CA GLU A 228 -17.79 5.68 -3.46
C GLU A 228 -18.46 5.20 -4.77
N VAL A 229 -18.44 6.05 -5.81
CA VAL A 229 -18.98 5.76 -7.14
C VAL A 229 -17.83 5.39 -8.09
N GLU A 230 -17.89 4.20 -8.68
CA GLU A 230 -16.96 3.73 -9.71
C GLU A 230 -17.59 3.90 -11.09
N TYR A 231 -16.85 4.52 -12.03
CA TYR A 231 -17.36 4.78 -13.38
C TYR A 231 -16.87 3.71 -14.36
N GLU A 232 -17.79 3.12 -15.11
CA GLU A 232 -17.52 2.13 -16.16
C GLU A 232 -18.07 2.63 -17.51
N GLU A 233 -17.34 2.36 -18.60
CA GLU A 233 -17.81 2.67 -19.95
C GLU A 233 -18.87 1.63 -20.37
N GLU A 234 -20.11 2.07 -20.55
CA GLU A 234 -21.22 1.23 -21.00
C GLU A 234 -21.78 1.70 -22.35
N GLU A 235 -22.20 0.73 -23.18
CA GLU A 235 -22.92 1.02 -24.42
C GLU A 235 -24.41 1.23 -24.10
N GLY A 236 -24.90 2.46 -24.30
CA GLY A 236 -26.29 2.82 -24.14
C GLY A 236 -26.88 3.51 -25.37
N HIS A 237 -27.97 4.25 -25.15
CA HIS A 237 -28.64 5.01 -26.20
C HIS A 237 -28.70 6.51 -25.86
N LEU A 238 -28.64 7.33 -26.90
CA LEU A 238 -28.91 8.76 -26.85
C LEU A 238 -30.18 9.05 -27.66
N TRP A 239 -31.23 9.47 -26.97
CA TRP A 239 -32.54 9.75 -27.55
C TRP A 239 -32.69 11.25 -27.85
N HIS A 240 -33.01 11.58 -29.10
CA HIS A 240 -33.29 12.94 -29.53
C HIS A 240 -34.78 13.24 -29.47
N VAL A 241 -35.20 14.02 -28.48
CA VAL A 241 -36.62 14.26 -28.18
C VAL A 241 -36.98 15.71 -28.48
N ARG A 242 -38.08 15.91 -29.22
CA ARG A 242 -38.63 17.24 -29.54
C ARG A 242 -39.61 17.70 -28.47
N TYR A 243 -39.34 18.87 -27.90
CA TYR A 243 -40.22 19.63 -27.02
C TYR A 243 -40.87 20.75 -27.84
N PRO A 244 -42.17 20.64 -28.18
CA PRO A 244 -42.83 21.62 -29.03
C PRO A 244 -43.01 22.94 -28.27
N PHE A 245 -42.80 24.07 -28.97
CA PHE A 245 -43.19 25.37 -28.42
C PHE A 245 -44.70 25.46 -28.30
N VAL A 246 -45.17 26.38 -27.45
CA VAL A 246 -46.61 26.63 -27.31
C VAL A 246 -47.01 28.07 -27.69
N ASP A 247 -48.25 28.22 -28.15
CA ASP A 247 -48.89 29.53 -28.35
C ASP A 247 -49.37 30.15 -27.01
N GLU A 248 -49.91 31.37 -27.03
CA GLU A 248 -50.44 32.05 -25.84
C GLU A 248 -51.60 31.30 -25.16
N ARG A 249 -52.24 30.36 -25.86
CA ARG A 249 -53.33 29.51 -25.36
C ARG A 249 -52.81 28.15 -24.88
N GLY A 250 -51.50 27.90 -24.97
CA GLY A 250 -50.87 26.66 -24.59
C GLY A 250 -51.02 25.54 -25.64
N ASN A 251 -51.39 25.81 -26.89
CA ASN A 251 -51.41 24.80 -27.95
C ASN A 251 -50.02 24.59 -28.52
N GLU A 252 -49.68 23.34 -28.84
CA GLU A 252 -48.39 22.98 -29.44
C GLU A 252 -48.25 23.55 -30.85
N LEU A 253 -47.02 23.96 -31.16
CA LEU A 253 -46.60 24.41 -32.48
C LEU A 253 -45.78 23.32 -33.17
N ASP A 254 -45.66 23.44 -34.49
CA ASP A 254 -44.85 22.52 -35.30
C ASP A 254 -43.35 22.70 -35.01
N ASP A 255 -42.93 23.92 -34.63
CA ASP A 255 -41.57 24.23 -34.19
C ASP A 255 -41.34 23.89 -32.70
N GLY A 256 -40.10 23.62 -32.33
CA GLY A 256 -39.74 23.21 -30.97
C GLY A 256 -38.24 23.16 -30.74
N VAL A 257 -37.86 22.80 -29.53
CA VAL A 257 -36.47 22.54 -29.15
C VAL A 257 -36.25 21.04 -29.15
N THR A 258 -35.16 20.57 -29.73
CA THR A 258 -34.76 19.16 -29.61
C THR A 258 -33.67 19.05 -28.56
N ILE A 259 -33.81 18.11 -27.63
CA ILE A 259 -32.77 17.75 -26.65
C ILE A 259 -32.19 16.39 -26.99
N ALA A 260 -31.02 16.08 -26.45
CA ALA A 260 -30.43 14.74 -26.45
C ALA A 260 -30.30 14.26 -24.99
N THR A 261 -30.84 13.10 -24.67
CA THR A 261 -30.81 12.53 -23.31
C THR A 261 -30.52 11.04 -23.33
N THR A 262 -29.82 10.54 -22.32
CA THR A 262 -29.61 9.10 -22.05
C THR A 262 -30.64 8.56 -21.04
N ARG A 263 -31.50 9.41 -20.48
CA ARG A 263 -32.45 9.06 -19.41
C ARG A 263 -33.88 9.54 -19.70
N PRO A 264 -34.58 8.98 -20.71
CA PRO A 264 -35.94 9.40 -21.04
C PRO A 264 -36.94 9.17 -19.88
N GLU A 265 -36.69 8.21 -19.00
CA GLU A 265 -37.49 7.96 -17.79
C GLU A 265 -37.54 9.14 -16.82
N THR A 266 -36.59 10.09 -16.93
CA THR A 266 -36.54 11.29 -16.09
C THR A 266 -37.30 12.48 -16.67
N ILE A 267 -37.77 12.42 -17.92
CA ILE A 267 -38.55 13.49 -18.57
C ILE A 267 -39.78 13.92 -17.75
N PRO A 268 -40.53 13.02 -17.06
CA PRO A 268 -41.62 13.43 -16.17
C PRO A 268 -41.22 14.44 -15.09
N ALA A 269 -39.92 14.59 -14.77
CA ALA A 269 -39.39 15.54 -13.81
C ALA A 269 -38.81 16.82 -14.43
N ASP A 270 -38.86 17.02 -15.75
CA ASP A 270 -38.25 18.21 -16.35
C ASP A 270 -38.97 19.49 -15.96
N VAL A 271 -38.21 20.49 -15.54
CA VAL A 271 -38.76 21.79 -15.09
C VAL A 271 -38.31 22.96 -15.95
N ALA A 272 -37.31 22.78 -16.82
CA ALA A 272 -36.91 23.72 -17.85
C ALA A 272 -36.18 23.00 -18.99
N ILE A 273 -35.95 23.72 -20.09
CA ILE A 273 -34.92 23.38 -21.08
C ILE A 273 -33.87 24.48 -21.03
N ALA A 274 -32.59 24.14 -20.92
CA ALA A 274 -31.50 25.11 -20.93
C ALA A 274 -30.74 25.08 -22.27
N VAL A 275 -30.31 26.24 -22.71
CA VAL A 275 -29.43 26.44 -23.86
C VAL A 275 -28.25 27.32 -23.44
N HIS A 276 -27.12 27.21 -24.14
CA HIS A 276 -25.99 28.08 -23.85
C HIS A 276 -26.31 29.55 -24.23
N PRO A 277 -25.95 30.56 -23.41
CA PRO A 277 -26.26 31.97 -23.69
C PRO A 277 -25.69 32.48 -25.02
N ASP A 278 -24.54 31.96 -25.44
CA ASP A 278 -23.90 32.34 -26.71
C ASP A 278 -24.43 31.55 -27.93
N ASP A 279 -25.45 30.70 -27.76
CA ASP A 279 -26.04 29.97 -28.89
C ASP A 279 -27.03 30.85 -29.67
N GLU A 280 -26.55 31.43 -30.77
CA GLU A 280 -27.34 32.27 -31.68
C GLU A 280 -28.61 31.57 -32.20
N ARG A 281 -28.64 30.22 -32.26
CA ARG A 281 -29.82 29.44 -32.69
C ARG A 281 -31.00 29.64 -31.76
N TRP A 282 -30.74 29.77 -30.45
CA TRP A 282 -31.77 29.74 -29.41
C TRP A 282 -32.05 31.10 -28.75
N GLN A 283 -31.16 32.09 -28.89
CA GLN A 283 -31.36 33.44 -28.33
C GLN A 283 -32.74 34.06 -28.64
N PRO A 284 -33.31 33.96 -29.87
CA PRO A 284 -34.64 34.52 -30.16
C PRO A 284 -35.79 33.81 -29.44
N HIS A 285 -35.55 32.64 -28.85
CA HIS A 285 -36.56 31.77 -28.25
C HIS A 285 -36.53 31.78 -26.72
N LEU A 286 -35.54 32.42 -26.10
CA LEU A 286 -35.41 32.50 -24.64
C LEU A 286 -36.67 33.10 -23.99
N GLY A 287 -37.13 32.48 -22.91
CA GLY A 287 -38.36 32.85 -22.20
C GLY A 287 -39.65 32.31 -22.84
N ARG A 288 -39.59 31.65 -24.01
CA ARG A 288 -40.72 30.85 -24.52
C ARG A 288 -40.93 29.62 -23.63
N HIS A 289 -42.14 29.10 -23.66
CA HIS A 289 -42.47 27.83 -23.01
C HIS A 289 -42.55 26.71 -24.04
N VAL A 290 -42.18 25.52 -23.60
CA VAL A 290 -42.37 24.27 -24.33
C VAL A 290 -43.30 23.34 -23.57
N ARG A 291 -44.00 22.46 -24.28
CA ARG A 291 -44.78 21.39 -23.66
C ARG A 291 -43.86 20.23 -23.29
N LEU A 292 -44.08 19.64 -22.12
CA LEU A 292 -43.50 18.35 -21.77
C LEU A 292 -44.04 17.24 -22.72
N PRO A 293 -43.20 16.57 -23.51
CA PRO A 293 -43.65 15.73 -24.63
C PRO A 293 -44.08 14.32 -24.18
N LEU A 294 -44.98 14.20 -23.21
CA LEU A 294 -45.45 12.91 -22.67
C LEU A 294 -46.97 12.83 -22.53
N ARG A 295 -47.53 11.66 -22.84
CA ARG A 295 -48.97 11.37 -22.65
C ARG A 295 -49.40 11.62 -21.21
N GLY A 296 -50.51 12.32 -21.05
CA GLY A 296 -51.08 12.62 -19.74
C GLY A 296 -50.42 13.79 -19.00
N PHE A 297 -49.33 14.36 -19.53
CA PHE A 297 -48.71 15.56 -18.99
C PHE A 297 -49.13 16.79 -19.79
N ASN A 298 -49.55 17.83 -19.08
CA ASN A 298 -49.88 19.13 -19.67
C ASN A 298 -48.92 20.25 -19.22
N ARG A 299 -47.84 19.90 -18.50
CA ARG A 299 -46.89 20.85 -17.91
C ARG A 299 -46.19 21.66 -19.02
N LEU A 300 -46.14 22.97 -18.81
CA LEU A 300 -45.39 23.91 -19.64
C LEU A 300 -44.12 24.27 -18.88
N ILE A 301 -42.97 24.18 -19.54
CA ILE A 301 -41.67 24.48 -18.93
C ILE A 301 -40.94 25.56 -19.73
N PRO A 302 -40.20 26.48 -19.08
CA PRO A 302 -39.51 27.57 -19.75
C PRO A 302 -38.25 27.09 -20.50
N LEU A 303 -37.90 27.81 -21.56
CA LEU A 303 -36.59 27.77 -22.20
C LEU A 303 -35.69 28.86 -21.58
N ILE A 304 -34.62 28.45 -20.89
CA ILE A 304 -33.69 29.32 -20.15
C ILE A 304 -32.29 29.31 -20.79
N ALA A 305 -31.47 30.30 -20.45
CA ALA A 305 -30.07 30.36 -20.84
C ALA A 305 -29.16 30.09 -19.64
N ASP A 306 -28.24 29.14 -19.75
CA ASP A 306 -27.25 28.84 -18.71
C ASP A 306 -25.90 28.43 -19.33
N SER A 307 -24.80 28.94 -18.77
CA SER A 307 -23.45 28.66 -19.26
C SER A 307 -22.96 27.23 -18.96
N GLY A 308 -23.68 26.47 -18.14
CA GLY A 308 -23.42 25.06 -17.89
C GLY A 308 -23.77 24.13 -19.06
N VAL A 309 -24.45 24.64 -20.10
CA VAL A 309 -24.82 23.85 -21.28
C VAL A 309 -23.67 23.84 -22.31
N ASP A 310 -23.25 22.65 -22.74
CA ASP A 310 -22.27 22.52 -23.83
C ASP A 310 -22.90 22.88 -25.20
N LEU A 311 -22.25 23.79 -25.94
CA LEU A 311 -22.67 24.24 -27.27
C LEU A 311 -22.58 23.15 -28.34
N GLU A 312 -21.56 22.28 -28.26
CA GLU A 312 -21.21 21.28 -29.27
C GLU A 312 -21.84 19.92 -28.98
N PHE A 313 -22.20 19.62 -27.72
CA PHE A 313 -22.82 18.35 -27.34
C PHE A 313 -24.30 18.25 -27.76
N GLY A 314 -24.66 17.15 -28.42
CA GLY A 314 -26.03 16.86 -28.83
C GLY A 314 -26.61 17.93 -29.76
N THR A 315 -27.56 18.72 -29.24
CA THR A 315 -28.27 19.77 -29.97
C THR A 315 -27.94 21.19 -29.50
N GLY A 316 -27.07 21.35 -28.49
CA GLY A 316 -26.86 22.62 -27.77
C GLY A 316 -28.02 23.02 -26.85
N ALA A 317 -28.97 22.09 -26.61
CA ALA A 317 -30.07 22.25 -25.68
C ALA A 317 -30.17 21.02 -24.75
N LEU A 318 -30.32 21.27 -23.46
CA LEU A 318 -30.30 20.26 -22.39
C LEU A 318 -31.64 20.29 -21.64
N LYS A 319 -32.21 19.12 -21.35
CA LYS A 319 -33.35 19.03 -20.42
C LYS A 319 -32.86 19.34 -19.01
N ILE A 320 -33.62 20.08 -18.21
CA ILE A 320 -33.25 20.38 -16.82
C ILE A 320 -34.16 19.61 -15.89
N THR A 321 -33.58 18.62 -15.23
CA THR A 321 -34.26 17.70 -14.32
C THR A 321 -33.59 17.68 -12.94
N PRO A 322 -33.71 18.75 -12.12
CA PRO A 322 -32.94 18.94 -10.89
C PRO A 322 -33.05 17.79 -9.88
N GLY A 323 -34.14 17.02 -9.92
CA GLY A 323 -34.33 15.87 -9.04
C GLY A 323 -33.40 14.67 -9.30
N HIS A 324 -32.75 14.59 -10.47
CA HIS A 324 -32.14 13.35 -11.01
C HIS A 324 -30.77 13.52 -11.69
N ASP A 325 -30.20 14.73 -11.73
CA ASP A 325 -28.87 14.99 -12.28
C ASP A 325 -28.19 16.17 -11.57
N GLN A 326 -26.87 16.06 -11.35
CA GLN A 326 -26.09 17.03 -10.57
C GLN A 326 -25.98 18.39 -11.28
N LEU A 327 -25.68 18.38 -12.57
CA LEU A 327 -25.57 19.61 -13.35
C LEU A 327 -26.94 20.28 -13.44
N ASP A 328 -27.99 19.49 -13.65
CA ASP A 328 -29.36 19.99 -13.69
C ASP A 328 -29.79 20.59 -12.34
N PHE A 329 -29.37 20.00 -11.22
CA PHE A 329 -29.64 20.53 -9.88
C PHE A 329 -28.98 21.91 -9.69
N GLU A 330 -27.70 22.03 -10.04
CA GLU A 330 -26.97 23.31 -9.94
C GLU A 330 -27.55 24.39 -10.87
N ILE A 331 -27.98 24.03 -12.08
CA ILE A 331 -28.73 24.93 -12.97
C ILE A 331 -30.07 25.30 -12.31
N GLY A 332 -30.77 24.33 -11.74
CA GLY A 332 -32.02 24.55 -11.01
C GLY A 332 -31.87 25.59 -9.91
N GLU A 333 -30.85 25.47 -9.07
CA GLU A 333 -30.55 26.43 -8.00
C GLU A 333 -30.24 27.83 -8.54
N ARG A 334 -29.44 27.94 -9.61
CA ARG A 334 -29.10 29.25 -10.23
C ARG A 334 -30.32 29.99 -10.77
N HIS A 335 -31.34 29.25 -11.22
CA HIS A 335 -32.56 29.81 -11.85
C HIS A 335 -33.81 29.74 -10.97
N GLY A 336 -33.71 29.21 -9.74
CA GLY A 336 -34.84 29.08 -8.82
C GLY A 336 -35.90 28.08 -9.28
N LEU A 337 -35.48 26.95 -9.86
CA LEU A 337 -36.36 25.88 -10.33
C LEU A 337 -36.51 24.80 -9.26
N GLU A 338 -37.74 24.46 -8.90
CA GLU A 338 -38.02 23.44 -7.89
C GLU A 338 -37.73 22.02 -8.42
N PRO A 339 -37.02 21.16 -7.66
CA PRO A 339 -36.77 19.78 -8.07
C PRO A 339 -38.03 18.91 -7.98
N ILE A 340 -38.24 18.05 -8.98
CA ILE A 340 -39.30 17.03 -8.98
C ILE A 340 -38.67 15.65 -8.90
N ARG A 341 -39.07 14.85 -7.91
CA ARG A 341 -38.57 13.48 -7.72
C ARG A 341 -39.52 12.44 -8.33
N VAL A 342 -39.14 11.86 -9.48
CA VAL A 342 -39.91 10.82 -10.18
C VAL A 342 -39.40 9.41 -9.96
N VAL A 343 -38.17 9.24 -9.47
CA VAL A 343 -37.59 7.97 -9.03
C VAL A 343 -37.63 7.91 -7.51
N ASP A 344 -38.14 6.82 -6.95
CA ASP A 344 -38.19 6.59 -5.51
C ASP A 344 -36.92 5.91 -4.99
N TRP A 345 -36.81 5.79 -3.68
CA TRP A 345 -35.60 5.29 -3.01
C TRP A 345 -35.22 3.86 -3.40
N ASP A 346 -36.16 3.02 -3.83
CA ASP A 346 -35.90 1.63 -4.26
C ASP A 346 -35.63 1.51 -5.77
N GLY A 347 -35.57 2.63 -6.50
CA GLY A 347 -35.38 2.66 -7.95
C GLY A 347 -36.67 2.51 -8.76
N THR A 348 -37.84 2.38 -8.12
CA THR A 348 -39.14 2.42 -8.81
C THR A 348 -39.61 3.85 -9.07
N LEU A 349 -40.55 4.07 -9.98
CA LEU A 349 -41.07 5.41 -10.26
C LEU A 349 -42.21 5.85 -9.32
N THR A 350 -42.18 7.09 -8.85
CA THR A 350 -43.18 7.69 -7.96
C THR A 350 -44.48 8.04 -8.71
N ALA A 351 -45.48 8.50 -7.96
CA ALA A 351 -46.73 9.00 -8.55
C ALA A 351 -46.54 10.18 -9.52
N GLU A 352 -45.46 10.96 -9.36
CA GLU A 352 -45.12 12.09 -10.25
C GLU A 352 -44.78 11.64 -11.68
N ALA A 353 -44.41 10.37 -11.87
CA ALA A 353 -44.18 9.80 -13.19
C ALA A 353 -45.50 9.47 -13.94
N GLY A 354 -46.66 9.67 -13.32
CA GLY A 354 -47.96 9.51 -13.97
C GLY A 354 -48.21 8.07 -14.42
N LEU A 355 -48.29 7.84 -15.73
CA LEU A 355 -48.58 6.51 -16.31
C LEU A 355 -47.53 5.45 -15.98
N TYR A 356 -46.33 5.86 -15.59
CA TYR A 356 -45.20 4.97 -15.31
C TYR A 356 -45.01 4.68 -13.81
N ALA A 357 -45.88 5.22 -12.95
CA ALA A 357 -45.78 5.05 -11.50
C ALA A 357 -45.78 3.56 -11.10
N GLY A 358 -44.87 3.19 -10.20
CA GLY A 358 -44.65 1.84 -9.68
C GLY A 358 -43.84 0.90 -10.58
N MET A 359 -43.37 1.36 -11.75
CA MET A 359 -42.47 0.59 -12.62
C MET A 359 -41.02 0.72 -12.16
N ASP A 360 -40.22 -0.31 -12.43
CA ASP A 360 -38.76 -0.20 -12.34
C ASP A 360 -38.23 0.82 -13.37
N ARG A 361 -37.17 1.56 -13.01
CA ARG A 361 -36.57 2.61 -13.85
C ARG A 361 -36.17 2.15 -15.25
N ASP A 362 -35.65 0.94 -15.42
CA ASP A 362 -35.16 0.44 -16.71
C ASP A 362 -36.33 -0.02 -17.60
N GLU A 363 -37.35 -0.62 -16.97
CA GLU A 363 -38.63 -0.92 -17.63
C GLU A 363 -39.32 0.38 -18.10
N ALA A 364 -39.35 1.39 -17.22
CA ALA A 364 -39.93 2.69 -17.53
C ALA A 364 -39.15 3.42 -18.62
N ARG A 365 -37.81 3.37 -18.63
CA ARG A 365 -36.96 3.93 -19.69
C ARG A 365 -37.36 3.41 -21.06
N THR A 366 -37.54 2.09 -21.15
CA THR A 366 -37.96 1.43 -22.40
C THR A 366 -39.35 1.89 -22.83
N LEU A 367 -40.30 1.93 -21.90
CA LEU A 367 -41.69 2.28 -22.22
C LEU A 367 -41.87 3.77 -22.55
N VAL A 368 -41.17 4.66 -21.85
CA VAL A 368 -41.17 6.10 -22.13
C VAL A 368 -40.62 6.37 -23.53
N ALA A 369 -39.49 5.75 -23.89
CA ALA A 369 -38.92 5.88 -25.23
C ALA A 369 -39.90 5.40 -26.32
N GLN A 370 -40.59 4.28 -26.09
CA GLN A 370 -41.62 3.78 -27.01
C GLN A 370 -42.78 4.77 -27.17
N HIS A 371 -43.31 5.31 -26.08
CA HIS A 371 -44.41 6.28 -26.16
C HIS A 371 -44.00 7.58 -26.86
N LEU A 372 -42.77 8.06 -26.63
CA LEU A 372 -42.21 9.21 -27.35
C LEU A 372 -42.15 8.98 -28.86
N GLU A 373 -41.83 7.76 -29.30
CA GLU A 373 -41.84 7.36 -30.71
C GLU A 373 -43.27 7.32 -31.27
N GLU A 374 -44.19 6.64 -30.58
CA GLU A 374 -45.59 6.52 -31.01
C GLU A 374 -46.30 7.87 -31.14
N ASP A 375 -45.94 8.84 -30.30
CA ASP A 375 -46.50 10.20 -30.32
C ASP A 375 -45.76 11.15 -31.27
N GLY A 376 -44.68 10.70 -31.90
CA GLY A 376 -43.89 11.49 -32.85
C GLY A 376 -43.02 12.58 -32.21
N TYR A 377 -42.69 12.45 -30.92
CA TYR A 377 -41.73 13.32 -30.24
C TYR A 377 -40.29 12.82 -30.33
N LEU A 378 -40.07 11.51 -30.46
CA LEU A 378 -38.74 10.94 -30.67
C LEU A 378 -38.33 11.10 -32.15
N LEU A 379 -37.28 11.87 -32.40
CA LEU A 379 -36.79 12.17 -33.76
C LEU A 379 -35.72 11.19 -34.23
N LYS A 380 -34.85 10.75 -33.30
CA LYS A 380 -33.68 9.91 -33.59
C LYS A 380 -33.23 9.19 -32.32
N THR A 381 -32.71 7.97 -32.49
CA THR A 381 -31.98 7.24 -31.44
C THR A 381 -30.60 6.89 -31.98
N GLU A 382 -29.57 7.14 -31.19
CA GLU A 382 -28.17 6.82 -31.51
C GLU A 382 -27.59 5.88 -30.45
N THR A 383 -26.65 5.03 -30.84
CA THR A 383 -25.80 4.31 -29.88
C THR A 383 -24.81 5.29 -29.28
N HIS A 384 -24.67 5.27 -27.95
CA HIS A 384 -23.78 6.18 -27.24
C HIS A 384 -23.05 5.46 -26.11
N ILE A 385 -21.72 5.46 -26.16
CA ILE A 385 -20.89 4.94 -25.09
C ILE A 385 -20.68 6.08 -24.09
N HIS A 386 -21.02 5.84 -22.83
CA HIS A 386 -20.84 6.82 -21.77
C HIS A 386 -20.38 6.16 -20.47
N ASN A 387 -19.85 6.98 -19.56
CA ASN A 387 -19.42 6.54 -18.24
C ASN A 387 -20.63 6.51 -17.30
N VAL A 388 -20.99 5.31 -16.84
CA VAL A 388 -22.08 5.09 -15.88
C VAL A 388 -21.48 4.92 -14.48
N GLY A 389 -22.06 5.58 -13.48
CA GLY A 389 -21.64 5.45 -12.09
C GLY A 389 -22.28 4.26 -11.41
N HIS A 390 -21.46 3.37 -10.88
CA HIS A 390 -21.86 2.19 -10.10
C HIS A 390 -21.42 2.33 -8.65
N SER A 391 -22.25 1.83 -7.74
CA SER A 391 -21.87 1.71 -6.34
C SER A 391 -20.69 0.76 -6.23
N GLN A 392 -19.57 1.21 -5.65
CA GLN A 392 -18.39 0.37 -5.41
C GLN A 392 -18.73 -0.92 -4.62
N ARG A 393 -19.82 -0.91 -3.86
CA ARG A 393 -20.18 -2.01 -2.93
C ARG A 393 -21.17 -2.99 -3.53
N SER A 394 -22.31 -2.49 -4.02
CA SER A 394 -23.37 -3.33 -4.59
C SER A 394 -23.17 -3.62 -6.07
N GLY A 395 -22.44 -2.75 -6.79
CA GLY A 395 -22.29 -2.78 -8.24
C GLY A 395 -23.50 -2.23 -9.01
N VAL A 396 -24.59 -1.82 -8.32
CA VAL A 396 -25.76 -1.27 -9.01
C VAL A 396 -25.50 0.15 -9.52
N VAL A 397 -26.20 0.52 -10.58
CA VAL A 397 -26.17 1.90 -11.11
C VAL A 397 -26.73 2.85 -10.05
N VAL A 398 -25.92 3.84 -9.70
CA VAL A 398 -26.21 4.89 -8.72
C VAL A 398 -27.32 5.80 -9.25
N GLU A 399 -28.28 6.15 -8.38
CA GLU A 399 -29.28 7.18 -8.69
C GLU A 399 -28.91 8.51 -8.06
N PRO A 400 -28.75 9.59 -8.85
CA PRO A 400 -28.72 10.93 -8.30
C PRO A 400 -30.13 11.28 -7.78
N LEU A 401 -30.31 11.50 -6.49
CA LEU A 401 -31.60 11.86 -5.90
C LEU A 401 -31.46 13.07 -4.99
N VAL A 402 -32.48 13.95 -4.97
CA VAL A 402 -32.54 15.02 -3.99
C VAL A 402 -32.93 14.45 -2.63
N SER A 403 -32.09 14.71 -1.63
CA SER A 403 -32.27 14.24 -0.26
C SER A 403 -31.85 15.31 0.73
N ASN A 404 -32.59 15.42 1.84
CA ASN A 404 -32.23 16.28 2.95
C ASN A 404 -31.20 15.58 3.85
N GLN A 405 -29.95 16.04 3.81
CA GLN A 405 -28.81 15.40 4.46
C GLN A 405 -27.99 16.41 5.28
N TRP A 406 -27.12 15.89 6.14
CA TRP A 406 -26.13 16.67 6.86
C TRP A 406 -24.86 16.82 6.02
N PHE A 407 -24.40 18.06 5.87
CA PHE A 407 -23.21 18.41 5.11
C PHE A 407 -22.22 19.17 5.98
N VAL A 408 -20.94 18.96 5.69
CA VAL A 408 -19.84 19.81 6.15
C VAL A 408 -19.46 20.75 5.00
N ASP A 409 -19.49 22.05 5.26
CA ASP A 409 -18.82 23.05 4.43
C ASP A 409 -17.31 22.88 4.59
N THR A 410 -16.65 22.49 3.50
CA THR A 410 -15.24 22.10 3.48
C THR A 410 -14.30 23.23 3.09
N ASP A 411 -14.80 24.37 2.61
CA ASP A 411 -13.99 25.39 1.91
C ASP A 411 -12.78 25.86 2.75
N ASP A 412 -13.02 26.39 3.94
CA ASP A 412 -11.95 26.90 4.81
C ASP A 412 -10.99 25.78 5.27
N MET A 413 -11.53 24.60 5.58
CA MET A 413 -10.74 23.47 6.07
C MET A 413 -9.88 22.87 4.97
N ALA A 414 -10.39 22.82 3.75
CA ALA A 414 -9.67 22.38 2.57
C ALA A 414 -8.58 23.38 2.17
N ALA A 415 -8.85 24.68 2.29
CA ALA A 415 -7.84 25.72 2.08
C ALA A 415 -6.67 25.57 3.06
N GLU A 416 -6.95 25.32 4.34
CA GLU A 416 -5.90 25.09 5.35
C GLU A 416 -5.17 23.75 5.13
N ALA A 417 -5.89 22.68 4.80
CA ALA A 417 -5.30 21.39 4.48
C ALA A 417 -4.40 21.45 3.23
N ALA A 418 -4.79 22.23 2.21
CA ALA A 418 -3.96 22.52 1.06
C ALA A 418 -2.74 23.38 1.44
N ARG A 419 -2.90 24.34 2.35
CA ARG A 419 -1.81 25.21 2.83
C ARG A 419 -0.71 24.40 3.50
N VAL A 420 -1.02 23.54 4.48
CA VAL A 420 0.00 22.76 5.22
C VAL A 420 0.81 21.82 4.31
N VAL A 421 0.18 21.27 3.26
CA VAL A 421 0.90 20.46 2.25
C VAL A 421 1.71 21.34 1.29
N ARG A 422 1.16 22.49 0.87
CA ARG A 422 1.85 23.43 -0.03
C ARG A 422 3.12 23.99 0.59
N ASP A 423 3.06 24.32 1.88
CA ASP A 423 4.14 24.92 2.67
C ASP A 423 5.12 23.87 3.24
N ASP A 424 4.96 22.59 2.89
CA ASP A 424 5.80 21.47 3.33
C ASP A 424 5.80 21.22 4.86
N GLU A 425 4.78 21.68 5.58
CA GLU A 425 4.49 21.23 6.95
C GLU A 425 4.09 19.74 6.96
N VAL A 426 3.42 19.31 5.89
CA VAL A 426 3.14 17.90 5.57
C VAL A 426 3.80 17.54 4.25
N ARG A 427 4.81 16.68 4.30
CA ARG A 427 5.49 16.16 3.10
C ARG A 427 4.77 14.92 2.57
N ILE A 428 4.52 14.84 1.25
CA ILE A 428 3.93 13.64 0.62
C ILE A 428 4.98 12.90 -0.20
N VAL A 429 5.18 11.61 0.10
CA VAL A 429 6.08 10.71 -0.61
C VAL A 429 5.26 9.68 -1.40
N PRO A 430 5.45 9.54 -2.73
CA PRO A 430 6.37 10.30 -3.58
C PRO A 430 5.85 11.71 -3.91
N GLU A 431 6.78 12.63 -4.18
CA GLU A 431 6.51 14.05 -4.40
C GLU A 431 5.44 14.34 -5.48
N ARG A 432 5.35 13.48 -6.51
CA ARG A 432 4.33 13.60 -7.57
C ARG A 432 2.89 13.59 -7.03
N SER A 433 2.65 12.92 -5.91
CA SER A 433 1.32 12.82 -5.30
C SER A 433 0.87 14.13 -4.66
N LYS A 434 1.80 15.04 -4.34
CA LYS A 434 1.50 16.39 -3.82
C LYS A 434 0.55 17.16 -4.75
N ASN A 435 0.83 17.17 -6.05
CA ASN A 435 0.00 17.88 -7.01
C ASN A 435 -1.41 17.28 -7.12
N VAL A 436 -1.52 15.94 -7.06
CA VAL A 436 -2.81 15.26 -7.11
C VAL A 436 -3.65 15.59 -5.87
N TYR A 437 -3.00 15.63 -4.68
CA TYR A 437 -3.62 16.07 -3.44
C TYR A 437 -4.13 17.51 -3.52
N LEU A 438 -3.28 18.44 -3.95
CA LEU A 438 -3.64 19.87 -4.03
C LEU A 438 -4.78 20.11 -5.04
N GLN A 439 -4.73 19.47 -6.20
CA GLN A 439 -5.82 19.55 -7.18
C GLN A 439 -7.14 19.05 -6.59
N TRP A 440 -7.12 17.99 -5.78
CA TRP A 440 -8.34 17.49 -5.15
C TRP A 440 -8.86 18.45 -4.08
N MET A 441 -7.98 19.05 -3.27
CA MET A 441 -8.36 20.08 -2.30
C MET A 441 -8.95 21.32 -2.95
N ASP A 442 -8.40 21.78 -4.07
CA ASP A 442 -8.89 22.98 -4.77
C ASP A 442 -10.29 22.78 -5.40
N ASN A 443 -10.75 21.53 -5.57
CA ASN A 443 -12.03 21.19 -6.22
C ASN A 443 -12.98 20.40 -5.31
N ILE A 444 -12.69 20.34 -4.01
CA ILE A 444 -13.53 19.61 -3.06
C ILE A 444 -14.91 20.27 -2.95
N ARG A 445 -15.93 19.43 -2.78
CA ARG A 445 -17.32 19.86 -2.59
C ARG A 445 -17.73 19.74 -1.11
N PRO A 446 -18.86 20.34 -0.69
CA PRO A 446 -19.45 20.08 0.61
C PRO A 446 -19.60 18.58 0.85
N TRP A 447 -19.13 18.11 1.99
CA TRP A 447 -19.04 16.70 2.29
C TRP A 447 -20.33 16.22 2.95
N CYS A 448 -21.06 15.33 2.29
CA CYS A 448 -22.22 14.64 2.87
C CYS A 448 -21.77 13.68 3.99
N ILE A 449 -22.14 13.97 5.23
CA ILE A 449 -21.70 13.23 6.42
C ILE A 449 -22.79 12.35 7.05
N SER A 450 -24.05 12.46 6.64
CA SER A 450 -25.12 11.54 7.11
C SER A 450 -25.24 10.31 6.23
N ARG A 451 -25.67 9.19 6.83
CA ARG A 451 -25.94 7.91 6.18
C ARG A 451 -27.16 7.26 6.81
N GLN A 452 -28.03 6.67 5.98
CA GLN A 452 -29.26 5.97 6.39
C GLN A 452 -28.97 4.52 6.80
N LEU A 453 -27.88 4.33 7.54
CA LEU A 453 -27.42 3.05 8.05
C LEU A 453 -27.81 2.92 9.52
N TRP A 454 -27.79 1.70 10.05
CA TRP A 454 -28.03 1.45 11.47
C TRP A 454 -26.74 1.28 12.25
N TRP A 455 -25.68 0.83 11.58
CA TRP A 455 -24.36 0.65 12.17
C TRP A 455 -23.46 1.87 11.94
N GLY A 456 -23.04 2.53 13.02
CA GLY A 456 -22.15 3.70 12.98
C GLY A 456 -22.35 4.64 14.16
N HIS A 457 -21.66 5.77 14.14
CA HIS A 457 -21.87 6.83 15.12
C HIS A 457 -23.20 7.53 14.85
N ARG A 458 -24.20 7.38 15.72
CA ARG A 458 -25.46 8.13 15.59
C ARG A 458 -25.19 9.63 15.63
N ILE A 459 -25.84 10.38 14.74
CA ILE A 459 -25.69 11.84 14.71
C ILE A 459 -26.17 12.43 16.05
N PRO A 460 -25.37 13.28 16.73
CA PRO A 460 -25.73 13.85 18.02
C PRO A 460 -26.63 15.09 17.84
N ALA A 461 -27.76 14.88 17.14
CA ALA A 461 -28.82 15.85 16.94
C ALA A 461 -30.16 15.25 17.40
N TRP A 462 -30.97 16.05 18.11
CA TRP A 462 -32.29 15.67 18.60
C TRP A 462 -33.36 16.65 18.12
N TYR A 463 -34.57 16.17 17.91
CA TYR A 463 -35.70 16.98 17.44
C TYR A 463 -36.87 16.81 18.41
N CYS A 464 -37.61 17.90 18.65
CA CYS A 464 -38.72 17.88 19.60
C CYS A 464 -40.04 17.61 18.88
N ARG A 465 -40.73 16.51 19.21
CA ARG A 465 -42.03 16.19 18.59
C ARG A 465 -43.11 17.23 18.88
N CYS A 466 -43.02 17.91 20.01
CA CYS A 466 -43.93 19.00 20.36
C CYS A 466 -43.71 20.26 19.51
N CYS A 467 -42.46 20.57 19.17
CA CYS A 467 -42.10 21.77 18.41
C CYS A 467 -42.11 21.57 16.89
N ASP A 468 -41.78 20.37 16.43
CA ASP A 468 -41.47 20.07 15.03
C ASP A 468 -42.26 18.85 14.52
N GLY A 469 -43.41 18.54 15.14
CA GLY A 469 -44.17 17.31 14.88
C GLY A 469 -44.66 17.14 13.44
N ASP A 470 -44.92 18.23 12.71
CA ASP A 470 -45.29 18.18 11.30
C ASP A 470 -44.09 17.79 10.40
N GLU A 471 -42.86 17.99 10.89
CA GLU A 471 -41.59 17.74 10.18
C GLU A 471 -40.93 16.42 10.62
N ILE A 472 -41.53 15.70 11.56
CA ILE A 472 -41.07 14.39 12.06
C ILE A 472 -42.08 13.33 11.63
N ILE A 473 -41.77 12.65 10.53
CA ILE A 473 -42.65 11.67 9.91
C ILE A 473 -42.31 10.29 10.47
N THR A 474 -43.30 9.59 11.03
CA THR A 474 -43.17 8.19 11.44
C THR A 474 -43.92 7.31 10.43
N GLY A 475 -43.20 6.47 9.70
CA GLY A 475 -43.77 5.50 8.77
C GLY A 475 -44.54 4.38 9.47
N ASP A 476 -45.34 3.63 8.69
CA ASP A 476 -46.14 2.50 9.19
C ASP A 476 -45.29 1.38 9.80
N ASP A 477 -44.03 1.29 9.38
CA ASP A 477 -43.01 0.37 9.88
C ASP A 477 -42.23 0.90 11.09
N GLY A 478 -42.60 2.09 11.59
CA GLY A 478 -41.94 2.77 12.71
C GLY A 478 -40.67 3.53 12.33
N GLN A 479 -40.29 3.58 11.05
CA GLN A 479 -39.15 4.39 10.62
C GLN A 479 -39.43 5.87 10.77
N ILE A 480 -38.43 6.60 11.24
CA ILE A 480 -38.53 8.04 11.43
C ILE A 480 -37.79 8.72 10.29
N THR A 481 -38.42 9.68 9.63
CA THR A 481 -37.80 10.60 8.68
C THR A 481 -37.94 12.01 9.24
N ILE A 482 -36.87 12.80 9.16
CA ILE A 482 -36.87 14.19 9.61
C ILE A 482 -36.82 15.08 8.38
N ASP A 483 -37.71 16.05 8.25
CA ASP A 483 -37.75 16.99 7.13
C ASP A 483 -36.92 18.27 7.39
N GLU A 484 -36.76 19.12 6.37
CA GLU A 484 -35.92 20.34 6.39
C GLU A 484 -36.38 21.39 7.41
N GLY A 485 -37.69 21.44 7.70
CA GLY A 485 -38.26 22.39 8.67
C GLY A 485 -37.93 22.09 10.14
N ALA A 486 -37.46 20.87 10.45
CA ALA A 486 -37.20 20.45 11.83
C ALA A 486 -35.95 21.12 12.41
N ARG A 487 -36.04 21.64 13.64
CA ARG A 487 -34.92 22.32 14.29
C ARG A 487 -34.07 21.35 15.12
N PRO A 488 -32.80 21.14 14.78
CA PRO A 488 -31.94 20.23 15.54
C PRO A 488 -31.47 20.87 16.85
N ILE A 489 -31.53 20.10 17.93
CA ILE A 489 -30.84 20.32 19.19
C ILE A 489 -29.55 19.53 19.10
N VAL A 490 -28.38 20.19 18.99
CA VAL A 490 -27.07 19.52 18.89
C VAL A 490 -26.34 19.64 20.23
N ALA A 491 -25.89 18.52 20.79
CA ALA A 491 -25.34 18.50 22.14
C ALA A 491 -24.32 17.38 22.41
N MET A 492 -23.34 17.68 23.26
CA MET A 492 -22.34 16.73 23.78
C MET A 492 -22.89 15.72 24.80
N THR A 493 -24.00 16.06 25.44
CA THR A 493 -24.72 15.15 26.36
C THR A 493 -26.15 15.06 25.88
N ASP A 494 -26.74 13.88 25.97
CA ASP A 494 -28.09 13.64 25.46
C ASP A 494 -29.06 14.59 26.18
N PRO A 495 -29.77 15.47 25.45
CA PRO A 495 -30.71 16.40 26.04
C PRO A 495 -31.89 15.64 26.63
N THR A 496 -32.34 16.05 27.82
CA THR A 496 -33.53 15.49 28.47
C THR A 496 -34.78 16.30 28.18
N ASP A 497 -34.63 17.57 27.83
CA ASP A 497 -35.72 18.53 27.67
C ASP A 497 -35.43 19.44 26.47
N CYS A 498 -36.48 19.81 25.74
CA CYS A 498 -36.40 20.73 24.61
C CYS A 498 -36.06 22.16 25.10
N PRO A 499 -35.05 22.84 24.54
CA PRO A 499 -34.66 24.19 24.97
C PRO A 499 -35.69 25.28 24.62
N TRP A 500 -36.73 24.94 23.83
CA TRP A 500 -37.75 25.89 23.39
C TRP A 500 -39.10 25.71 24.08
N CYS A 501 -39.46 24.48 24.48
CA CYS A 501 -40.78 24.19 25.08
C CYS A 501 -40.73 23.38 26.38
N ASP A 502 -39.54 23.02 26.87
CA ASP A 502 -39.33 22.20 28.08
C ASP A 502 -39.99 20.81 28.04
N ASP A 503 -40.38 20.32 26.86
CA ASP A 503 -40.93 18.96 26.68
C ASP A 503 -39.79 17.93 26.57
N ALA A 504 -40.01 16.73 27.12
CA ALA A 504 -39.05 15.63 27.11
C ALA A 504 -39.22 14.69 25.91
N ASP A 505 -40.22 14.90 25.05
CA ASP A 505 -40.47 14.09 23.85
C ASP A 505 -39.50 14.47 22.72
N LEU A 506 -38.25 14.02 22.89
CA LEU A 506 -37.15 14.21 21.96
C LEU A 506 -36.85 12.92 21.20
N VAL A 507 -36.57 13.08 19.92
CA VAL A 507 -36.15 12.00 19.02
C VAL A 507 -34.76 12.32 18.50
N GLN A 508 -33.80 11.42 18.73
CA GLN A 508 -32.49 11.55 18.11
C GLN A 508 -32.60 11.26 16.61
N ASP A 509 -31.85 12.01 15.81
CA ASP A 509 -31.68 11.79 14.37
C ASP A 509 -31.45 10.30 14.08
N PRO A 510 -32.24 9.69 13.17
CA PRO A 510 -32.14 8.26 12.86
C PRO A 510 -30.84 7.92 12.14
N ASP A 511 -30.20 8.88 11.48
CA ASP A 511 -29.00 8.67 10.68
C ASP A 511 -27.75 8.42 11.53
N VAL A 512 -26.76 7.81 10.89
CA VAL A 512 -25.40 7.70 11.41
C VAL A 512 -24.45 8.56 10.58
N LEU A 513 -23.28 8.86 11.15
CA LEU A 513 -22.23 9.56 10.47
C LEU A 513 -21.48 8.63 9.50
N ASP A 514 -21.00 9.23 8.41
CA ASP A 514 -20.02 8.66 7.50
C ASP A 514 -18.83 8.09 8.28
N THR A 515 -18.39 6.89 7.93
CA THR A 515 -17.23 6.26 8.55
C THR A 515 -15.97 7.13 8.40
N TRP A 516 -15.82 7.85 7.28
CA TRP A 516 -14.69 8.75 7.10
C TRP A 516 -14.71 9.94 8.05
N PHE A 517 -15.87 10.29 8.64
CA PHE A 517 -15.98 11.30 9.69
C PHE A 517 -15.33 10.84 10.99
N SER A 518 -15.54 9.58 11.40
CA SER A 518 -14.83 9.03 12.55
C SER A 518 -13.37 8.74 12.25
N SER A 519 -13.07 8.15 11.10
CA SER A 519 -11.71 7.71 10.77
C SER A 519 -10.80 8.90 10.45
N GLY A 520 -11.36 10.04 10.03
CA GLY A 520 -10.62 11.31 9.92
C GLY A 520 -10.13 11.86 11.27
N LEU A 521 -10.63 11.37 12.40
CA LEU A 521 -10.21 11.79 13.74
C LEU A 521 -9.12 10.89 14.34
N TRP A 522 -8.75 9.82 13.63
CA TRP A 522 -7.97 8.71 14.16
C TRP A 522 -6.63 9.12 14.79
N THR A 523 -6.00 10.18 14.28
CA THR A 523 -4.68 10.64 14.72
C THR A 523 -4.64 11.26 16.10
N HIS A 524 -5.79 11.70 16.63
CA HIS A 524 -5.89 12.35 17.94
C HIS A 524 -6.93 11.66 18.82
N SER A 525 -8.00 11.10 18.23
CA SER A 525 -9.02 10.36 18.97
C SER A 525 -8.47 9.11 19.66
N THR A 526 -7.47 8.45 19.06
CA THR A 526 -6.81 7.26 19.62
C THR A 526 -5.77 7.58 20.69
N LEU A 527 -5.34 8.84 20.77
CA LEU A 527 -4.37 9.33 21.77
C LEU A 527 -5.05 9.98 22.98
N GLY A 528 -6.38 9.99 23.04
CA GLY A 528 -7.13 10.50 24.19
C GLY A 528 -7.94 11.78 23.95
N TRP A 529 -7.81 12.42 22.78
CA TRP A 529 -8.65 13.57 22.45
C TRP A 529 -10.14 13.15 22.44
N PRO A 530 -11.08 13.94 23.01
CA PRO A 530 -11.02 15.38 23.28
C PRO A 530 -10.47 15.80 24.65
N ASN A 531 -9.96 14.87 25.46
CA ASN A 531 -9.28 15.24 26.70
C ASN A 531 -7.87 15.78 26.40
N GLN A 532 -7.68 17.10 26.53
CA GLN A 532 -6.39 17.75 26.25
C GLN A 532 -5.30 17.44 27.28
N ASP A 533 -5.69 16.95 28.47
CA ASP A 533 -4.77 16.62 29.55
C ASP A 533 -4.22 15.18 29.43
N GLU A 534 -4.49 14.48 28.33
CA GLU A 534 -3.98 13.12 28.09
C GLU A 534 -2.50 13.11 27.73
N ASP A 535 -1.73 12.33 28.48
CA ASP A 535 -0.27 12.24 28.32
C ASP A 535 0.11 11.76 26.90
N ASP A 536 -0.58 10.74 26.38
CA ASP A 536 -0.32 10.18 25.05
C ASP A 536 -0.58 11.20 23.93
N LEU A 537 -1.62 12.01 24.05
CA LEU A 537 -1.92 13.09 23.10
C LEU A 537 -0.78 14.11 23.08
N SER A 538 -0.33 14.58 24.24
CA SER A 538 0.75 15.57 24.32
C SER A 538 2.10 15.04 23.84
N ARG A 539 2.32 13.73 23.95
CA ARG A 539 3.59 13.08 23.65
C ARG A 539 3.69 12.67 22.19
N PHE A 540 2.64 12.09 21.61
CA PHE A 540 2.70 11.39 20.32
C PHE A 540 1.95 12.09 19.18
N TYR A 541 1.35 13.26 19.44
CA TYR A 541 0.75 14.12 18.41
C TYR A 541 1.60 15.38 18.17
N PRO A 542 1.85 15.80 16.91
CA PRO A 542 1.48 15.12 15.67
C PRO A 542 2.31 13.84 15.45
N SER A 543 1.81 12.92 14.62
CA SER A 543 2.55 11.69 14.33
C SER A 543 3.66 11.93 13.30
N SER A 544 4.68 11.07 13.28
CA SER A 544 5.86 11.27 12.43
C SER A 544 5.55 10.89 10.97
N VAL A 545 4.91 9.73 10.78
CA VAL A 545 4.58 9.20 9.44
C VAL A 545 3.14 8.66 9.44
N MET A 546 2.40 9.02 8.38
CA MET A 546 1.14 8.40 7.98
C MET A 546 1.40 7.54 6.74
N GLU A 547 1.49 6.24 6.94
CA GLU A 547 1.75 5.23 5.92
C GLU A 547 0.41 4.69 5.40
N THR A 548 0.19 4.72 4.09
CA THR A 548 -1.01 4.09 3.52
C THR A 548 -0.91 3.84 2.01
N GLY A 549 -1.87 3.11 1.44
CA GLY A 549 -2.02 2.98 0.00
C GLY A 549 -2.50 4.28 -0.63
N TYR A 550 -2.05 4.60 -1.85
CA TYR A 550 -2.51 5.82 -2.53
C TYR A 550 -4.02 5.86 -2.78
N ASP A 551 -4.69 4.72 -2.73
CA ASP A 551 -6.13 4.61 -2.94
C ASP A 551 -6.93 5.32 -1.85
N ILE A 552 -6.38 5.50 -0.64
CA ILE A 552 -7.04 6.22 0.46
C ILE A 552 -6.47 7.60 0.81
N LEU A 553 -5.68 8.18 -0.11
CA LEU A 553 -5.20 9.56 -0.01
C LEU A 553 -6.34 10.58 0.17
N PHE A 554 -7.43 10.43 -0.58
CA PHE A 554 -8.57 11.36 -0.53
C PHE A 554 -9.59 10.98 0.53
N PHE A 555 -9.89 9.68 0.65
CA PHE A 555 -10.88 9.16 1.60
C PHE A 555 -10.46 9.45 3.05
N TRP A 556 -9.18 9.32 3.34
CA TRP A 556 -8.70 9.26 4.71
C TRP A 556 -7.64 10.32 5.03
N VAL A 557 -6.51 10.32 4.32
CA VAL A 557 -5.39 11.24 4.62
C VAL A 557 -5.85 12.70 4.54
N ALA A 558 -6.58 13.07 3.50
CA ALA A 558 -7.09 14.43 3.37
C ALA A 558 -8.09 14.81 4.47
N ARG A 559 -8.97 13.89 4.88
CA ARG A 559 -9.91 14.09 5.98
C ARG A 559 -9.19 14.25 7.32
N MET A 560 -8.13 13.47 7.55
CA MET A 560 -7.29 13.60 8.73
C MET A 560 -6.58 14.96 8.80
N ILE A 561 -6.07 15.46 7.67
CA ILE A 561 -5.44 16.79 7.64
C ILE A 561 -6.48 17.87 7.94
N MET A 562 -7.64 17.85 7.26
CA MET A 562 -8.71 18.83 7.50
C MET A 562 -9.16 18.87 8.97
N LEU A 563 -9.52 17.70 9.52
CA LEU A 563 -10.06 17.62 10.88
C LEU A 563 -8.97 17.78 11.95
N GLY A 564 -7.73 17.35 11.67
CA GLY A 564 -6.58 17.60 12.54
C GLY A 564 -6.27 19.09 12.66
N CYS A 565 -6.17 19.79 11.53
CA CYS A 565 -5.98 21.25 11.52
C CYS A 565 -7.12 21.97 12.24
N TYR A 566 -8.37 21.53 12.07
CA TYR A 566 -9.52 22.11 12.74
C TYR A 566 -9.52 21.87 14.26
N ASN A 567 -9.43 20.61 14.71
CA ASN A 567 -9.55 20.24 16.13
C ASN A 567 -8.32 20.59 16.97
N MET A 568 -7.13 20.47 16.38
CA MET A 568 -5.85 20.59 17.09
C MET A 568 -5.08 21.86 16.75
N GLY A 569 -5.47 22.58 15.70
CA GLY A 569 -4.78 23.80 15.24
C GLY A 569 -3.46 23.53 14.52
N SER A 570 -3.15 22.28 14.19
CA SER A 570 -1.92 21.88 13.48
C SER A 570 -2.18 20.66 12.59
N ALA A 571 -1.27 20.40 11.64
CA ALA A 571 -1.32 19.18 10.85
C ALA A 571 -1.18 17.94 11.74
N PRO A 572 -1.87 16.82 11.41
CA PRO A 572 -1.86 15.60 12.23
C PRO A 572 -0.59 14.76 12.11
N PHE A 573 0.22 14.98 11.07
CA PHE A 573 1.45 14.25 10.83
C PHE A 573 2.43 15.05 9.97
N HIS A 574 3.73 14.73 10.07
CA HIS A 574 4.78 15.41 9.31
C HIS A 574 5.00 14.84 7.89
N THR A 575 4.86 13.52 7.72
CA THR A 575 5.07 12.85 6.43
C THR A 575 3.91 11.92 6.10
N VAL A 576 3.42 11.98 4.86
CA VAL A 576 2.54 10.98 4.26
C VAL A 576 3.39 10.09 3.36
N TYR A 577 3.48 8.81 3.68
CA TYR A 577 4.12 7.81 2.83
C TYR A 577 3.04 7.02 2.09
N LEU A 578 3.03 7.09 0.76
CA LEU A 578 2.09 6.36 -0.08
C LEU A 578 2.77 5.16 -0.73
N HIS A 579 2.39 3.94 -0.38
CA HIS A 579 2.74 2.76 -1.16
C HIS A 579 1.78 2.55 -2.34
N GLY A 580 2.21 1.75 -3.33
CA GLY A 580 1.33 1.29 -4.39
C GLY A 580 0.65 -0.04 -4.05
N LEU A 581 -0.39 -0.39 -4.79
CA LEU A 581 -1.21 -1.56 -4.53
C LEU A 581 -0.51 -2.85 -4.94
N VAL A 582 -0.75 -3.92 -4.18
CA VAL A 582 -0.40 -5.27 -4.63
C VAL A 582 -1.42 -5.72 -5.66
N ARG A 583 -0.92 -6.20 -6.79
CA ARG A 583 -1.70 -6.71 -7.91
C ARG A 583 -1.47 -8.21 -8.06
N ASP A 584 -2.44 -8.89 -8.65
CA ASP A 584 -2.30 -10.29 -9.03
C ASP A 584 -1.22 -10.47 -10.11
N ALA A 585 -0.90 -11.73 -10.46
CA ALA A 585 0.12 -12.06 -11.45
C ALA A 585 -0.17 -11.46 -12.85
N GLN A 586 -1.44 -11.16 -13.15
CA GLN A 586 -1.88 -10.52 -14.41
C GLN A 586 -1.86 -8.98 -14.33
N GLY A 587 -1.58 -8.39 -13.16
CA GLY A 587 -1.57 -6.95 -12.95
C GLY A 587 -2.95 -6.34 -12.65
N ARG A 588 -3.95 -7.15 -12.32
CA ARG A 588 -5.27 -6.65 -11.91
C ARG A 588 -5.28 -6.31 -10.43
N LYS A 589 -6.08 -5.31 -10.05
CA LYS A 589 -6.31 -4.97 -8.63
C LYS A 589 -6.93 -6.19 -7.94
N MET A 590 -6.48 -6.50 -6.73
CA MET A 590 -7.12 -7.54 -5.94
C MET A 590 -8.49 -7.08 -5.46
N SER A 591 -9.52 -7.90 -5.67
CA SER A 591 -10.89 -7.63 -5.25
C SER A 591 -11.64 -8.93 -5.01
N LYS A 592 -12.59 -8.90 -4.06
CA LYS A 592 -13.43 -10.06 -3.75
C LYS A 592 -14.31 -10.46 -4.95
N SER A 593 -14.72 -9.50 -5.79
CA SER A 593 -15.53 -9.76 -6.99
C SER A 593 -14.77 -10.52 -8.08
N LEU A 594 -13.46 -10.31 -8.20
CA LEU A 594 -12.60 -11.02 -9.15
C LEU A 594 -12.07 -12.36 -8.61
N ASP A 595 -12.43 -12.73 -7.37
CA ASP A 595 -11.96 -13.94 -6.67
C ASP A 595 -10.42 -14.10 -6.73
N ASN A 596 -9.70 -12.96 -6.69
CA ASN A 596 -8.24 -12.91 -6.80
C ASN A 596 -7.57 -12.36 -5.52
N VAL A 597 -8.29 -12.35 -4.40
CA VAL A 597 -7.75 -11.99 -3.08
C VAL A 597 -6.96 -13.15 -2.52
N ILE A 598 -5.72 -12.88 -2.10
CA ILE A 598 -4.83 -13.87 -1.51
C ILE A 598 -4.68 -13.57 -0.02
N ASP A 599 -4.91 -14.60 0.82
CA ASP A 599 -4.60 -14.52 2.25
C ASP A 599 -3.07 -14.50 2.43
N PRO A 600 -2.50 -13.49 3.08
CA PRO A 600 -1.05 -13.41 3.30
C PRO A 600 -0.51 -14.61 4.07
N LEU A 601 -1.30 -15.22 4.95
CA LEU A 601 -0.87 -16.37 5.75
C LEU A 601 -0.69 -17.63 4.90
N GLU A 602 -1.46 -17.81 3.82
CA GLU A 602 -1.24 -18.92 2.89
C GLU A 602 0.15 -18.84 2.23
N LYS A 603 0.58 -17.62 1.88
CA LYS A 603 1.91 -17.38 1.31
C LYS A 603 3.01 -17.49 2.36
N ALA A 604 2.76 -17.04 3.58
CA ALA A 604 3.70 -17.21 4.69
C ALA A 604 3.88 -18.69 5.08
N ASP A 605 2.81 -19.48 5.12
CA ASP A 605 2.88 -20.91 5.41
C ASP A 605 3.70 -21.67 4.34
N GLN A 606 3.70 -21.18 3.09
CA GLN A 606 4.45 -21.77 1.98
C GLN A 606 5.92 -21.35 1.92
N TYR A 607 6.24 -20.08 2.21
CA TYR A 607 7.57 -19.50 1.96
C TYR A 607 8.27 -18.93 3.21
N GLY A 608 7.56 -18.81 4.34
CA GLY A 608 7.97 -18.07 5.55
C GLY A 608 7.47 -16.62 5.54
N MET A 609 7.13 -16.09 6.72
CA MET A 609 6.67 -14.72 6.88
C MET A 609 7.78 -13.71 6.51
N ASP A 610 9.03 -13.97 6.90
CA ASP A 610 10.16 -13.12 6.51
C ASP A 610 10.34 -13.03 4.99
N ALA A 611 10.11 -14.12 4.27
CA ALA A 611 10.20 -14.13 2.80
C ALA A 611 9.09 -13.27 2.18
N LEU A 612 7.87 -13.35 2.72
CA LEU A 612 6.75 -12.51 2.30
C LEU A 612 7.06 -11.04 2.56
N ARG A 613 7.42 -10.68 3.79
CA ARG A 613 7.75 -9.31 4.20
C ARG A 613 8.87 -8.72 3.35
N PHE A 614 9.98 -9.44 3.20
CA PHE A 614 11.11 -8.98 2.38
C PHE A 614 10.70 -8.74 0.92
N THR A 615 9.88 -9.62 0.34
CA THR A 615 9.37 -9.47 -1.03
C THR A 615 8.47 -8.25 -1.18
N LEU A 616 7.59 -8.00 -0.21
CA LEU A 616 6.68 -6.86 -0.22
C LEU A 616 7.45 -5.54 -0.08
N ALA A 617 8.38 -5.45 0.88
CA ALA A 617 9.17 -4.25 1.12
C ALA A 617 10.14 -3.91 -0.03
N THR A 618 10.72 -4.91 -0.70
CA THR A 618 11.69 -4.70 -1.81
C THR A 618 11.04 -4.73 -3.19
N GLY A 619 9.75 -5.07 -3.27
CA GLY A 619 9.03 -5.33 -4.51
C GLY A 619 8.65 -4.10 -5.33
N SER A 620 8.69 -2.90 -4.73
CA SER A 620 8.35 -1.63 -5.39
C SER A 620 9.01 -0.41 -4.73
N THR A 621 8.88 0.73 -5.39
CA THR A 621 9.19 2.05 -4.84
C THR A 621 7.89 2.78 -4.45
N PRO A 622 7.94 3.81 -3.58
CA PRO A 622 6.74 4.50 -3.11
C PRO A 622 5.83 4.95 -4.26
N GLY A 623 4.53 4.69 -4.10
CA GLY A 623 3.48 5.02 -5.05
C GLY A 623 3.42 4.18 -6.32
N ASN A 624 4.24 3.12 -6.47
CA ASN A 624 4.18 2.21 -7.61
C ASN A 624 3.60 0.85 -7.20
N ASP A 625 2.70 0.33 -8.03
CA ASP A 625 2.09 -0.99 -7.80
C ASP A 625 3.11 -2.12 -8.01
N MET A 626 2.92 -3.22 -7.27
CA MET A 626 3.75 -4.42 -7.42
C MET A 626 2.92 -5.62 -7.86
N ARG A 627 3.52 -6.48 -8.68
CA ARG A 627 3.00 -7.82 -8.95
C ARG A 627 3.71 -8.81 -8.04
N LEU A 628 2.93 -9.54 -7.25
CA LEU A 628 3.48 -10.63 -6.45
C LEU A 628 3.56 -11.88 -7.33
N THR A 629 4.74 -12.48 -7.43
CA THR A 629 4.95 -13.75 -8.13
C THR A 629 5.65 -14.76 -7.23
N ASP A 630 5.38 -16.04 -7.44
CA ASP A 630 5.99 -17.11 -6.66
C ASP A 630 7.51 -17.11 -6.82
N GLU A 631 8.05 -16.76 -8.00
CA GLU A 631 9.51 -16.69 -8.22
C GLU A 631 10.19 -15.65 -7.32
N ARG A 632 9.52 -14.51 -7.04
CA ARG A 632 10.06 -13.49 -6.13
C ARG A 632 10.05 -13.99 -4.68
N LEU A 633 8.97 -14.63 -4.26
CA LEU A 633 8.85 -15.23 -2.92
C LEU A 633 9.89 -16.35 -2.72
N GLU A 634 10.10 -17.19 -3.73
CA GLU A 634 11.15 -18.21 -3.73
C GLU A 634 12.54 -17.58 -3.58
N GLY A 635 12.82 -16.47 -4.28
CA GLY A 635 14.06 -15.71 -4.14
C GLY A 635 14.32 -15.26 -2.70
N SER A 636 13.31 -14.66 -2.06
CA SER A 636 13.39 -14.19 -0.67
C SER A 636 13.52 -15.33 0.34
N ARG A 637 12.79 -16.45 0.14
CA ARG A 637 12.96 -17.67 0.96
C ARG A 637 14.36 -18.26 0.82
N ASN A 638 14.92 -18.26 -0.39
CA ASN A 638 16.27 -18.75 -0.64
C ASN A 638 17.30 -17.83 0.05
N PHE A 639 17.05 -16.52 0.12
CA PHE A 639 17.87 -15.59 0.90
C PHE A 639 17.83 -15.89 2.40
N ALA A 640 16.64 -16.10 2.98
CA ALA A 640 16.50 -16.53 4.39
C ALA A 640 17.32 -17.80 4.68
N ASN A 641 17.23 -18.78 3.79
CA ASN A 641 17.98 -20.03 3.88
C ASN A 641 19.50 -19.84 3.73
N LYS A 642 19.94 -18.93 2.86
CA LYS A 642 21.37 -18.60 2.69
C LYS A 642 21.91 -17.94 3.96
N LEU A 643 21.16 -16.99 4.53
CA LEU A 643 21.48 -16.32 5.79
C LEU A 643 21.62 -17.33 6.93
N TRP A 644 20.63 -18.22 7.10
CA TRP A 644 20.65 -19.29 8.11
C TRP A 644 21.86 -20.21 7.97
N ASN A 645 22.13 -20.71 6.77
CA ASN A 645 23.24 -21.63 6.52
C ASN A 645 24.61 -20.96 6.71
N GLY A 646 24.74 -19.73 6.25
CA GLY A 646 25.95 -18.94 6.41
C GLY A 646 26.23 -18.62 7.88
N ALA A 647 25.20 -18.21 8.64
CA ALA A 647 25.31 -17.96 10.07
C ALA A 647 25.63 -19.22 10.86
N ARG A 648 25.00 -20.36 10.54
CA ARG A 648 25.28 -21.66 11.18
C ARG A 648 26.75 -22.06 11.02
N PHE A 649 27.36 -21.80 9.87
CA PHE A 649 28.79 -22.02 9.68
C PHE A 649 29.61 -21.13 10.63
N VAL A 650 29.34 -19.83 10.68
CA VAL A 650 30.07 -18.88 11.54
C VAL A 650 29.94 -19.26 13.02
N LEU A 651 28.72 -19.55 13.49
CA LEU A 651 28.44 -20.00 14.87
C LEU A 651 29.22 -21.29 15.20
N GLY A 652 29.21 -22.28 14.31
CA GLY A 652 29.93 -23.53 14.52
C GLY A 652 31.45 -23.35 14.64
N GLU A 653 32.04 -22.43 13.89
CA GLU A 653 33.48 -22.09 14.02
C GLU A 653 33.78 -21.37 15.34
N ILE A 654 32.89 -20.47 15.80
CA ILE A 654 33.02 -19.77 17.08
C ILE A 654 32.96 -20.78 18.25
N GLU A 655 31.95 -21.66 18.27
CA GLU A 655 31.78 -22.67 19.31
C GLU A 655 32.95 -23.67 19.33
N GLY A 656 33.41 -24.11 18.15
CA GLY A 656 34.58 -24.98 18.03
C GLY A 656 35.85 -24.33 18.57
N SER A 657 36.01 -23.01 18.38
CA SER A 657 37.14 -22.25 18.91
C SER A 657 37.09 -22.07 20.43
N LEU A 658 35.91 -21.84 21.01
CA LEU A 658 35.75 -21.66 22.46
C LEU A 658 36.04 -22.94 23.25
N GLN A 659 35.84 -24.12 22.65
CA GLN A 659 36.29 -25.39 23.22
C GLN A 659 37.83 -25.53 23.24
N ALA A 660 38.54 -24.72 22.45
CA ALA A 660 39.98 -24.77 22.27
C ALA A 660 40.78 -23.66 23.00
N SER A 661 40.14 -22.60 23.53
CA SER A 661 40.84 -21.51 24.25
C SER A 661 40.10 -20.98 25.50
N GLU A 662 40.82 -20.71 26.59
CA GLU A 662 40.30 -20.01 27.78
C GLU A 662 40.23 -18.48 27.54
N GLY A 663 39.07 -17.96 27.10
CA GLY A 663 38.77 -16.52 27.13
C GLY A 663 37.75 -16.05 26.08
N PRO A 664 36.96 -14.99 26.36
CA PRO A 664 36.00 -14.43 25.40
C PRO A 664 36.73 -13.73 24.22
N LEU A 665 36.15 -13.82 23.03
CA LEU A 665 36.58 -13.07 21.84
C LEU A 665 36.28 -11.59 22.07
N SER A 666 37.29 -10.79 22.45
CA SER A 666 37.13 -9.35 22.67
C SER A 666 37.04 -8.61 21.33
N ARG A 667 35.99 -7.78 21.16
CA ARG A 667 35.89 -6.82 20.04
C ARG A 667 37.00 -5.78 20.17
N SER A 668 37.69 -5.50 19.07
CA SER A 668 38.24 -4.15 18.88
C SER A 668 37.14 -3.27 18.27
N ALA A 669 36.88 -2.13 18.89
CA ALA A 669 35.92 -1.14 18.41
C ALA A 669 36.42 -0.40 17.16
N THR A 670 37.74 -0.40 16.91
CA THR A 670 38.38 0.37 15.84
C THR A 670 38.53 -0.41 14.55
N ALA A 671 38.67 0.30 13.43
CA ALA A 671 39.16 -0.27 12.17
C ALA A 671 40.43 -1.11 12.43
N PRO A 672 40.60 -2.25 11.73
CA PRO A 672 41.81 -3.05 11.87
C PRO A 672 43.01 -2.17 11.45
N PRO A 673 44.07 -2.06 12.27
CA PRO A 673 45.22 -1.23 11.92
C PRO A 673 45.87 -1.67 10.59
N GLU A 674 46.64 -0.77 9.95
CA GLU A 674 47.48 -1.13 8.81
C GLU A 674 48.44 -2.27 9.23
N GLY A 675 48.16 -3.50 8.77
CA GLY A 675 48.84 -4.73 9.18
C GLY A 675 47.91 -5.94 9.29
N GLU A 676 46.60 -5.73 9.39
CA GLU A 676 45.58 -6.77 9.40
C GLU A 676 45.32 -7.33 7.98
N PRO A 677 44.83 -8.58 7.85
CA PRO A 677 44.58 -9.21 6.56
C PRO A 677 43.66 -8.40 5.65
N LEU A 678 43.96 -8.41 4.35
CA LEU A 678 43.30 -7.55 3.36
C LEU A 678 41.78 -7.77 3.33
N GLU A 679 41.35 -9.02 3.38
CA GLU A 679 39.94 -9.41 3.36
C GLU A 679 39.17 -8.93 4.59
N ASP A 680 39.82 -8.80 5.75
CA ASP A 680 39.20 -8.32 7.00
C ASP A 680 38.95 -6.82 6.91
N ARG A 681 39.95 -6.06 6.45
CA ARG A 681 39.84 -4.62 6.21
C ARG A 681 38.78 -4.32 5.14
N TRP A 682 38.78 -5.11 4.07
CA TRP A 682 37.79 -4.98 3.00
C TRP A 682 36.36 -5.15 3.51
N ILE A 683 36.05 -6.28 4.17
CA ILE A 683 34.66 -6.54 4.55
C ILE A 683 34.14 -5.56 5.60
N LEU A 684 34.99 -5.06 6.50
CA LEU A 684 34.61 -4.03 7.47
C LEU A 684 34.38 -2.68 6.80
N SER A 685 35.18 -2.31 5.80
CA SER A 685 34.94 -1.12 4.97
C SER A 685 33.62 -1.23 4.21
N ARG A 686 33.31 -2.42 3.67
CA ARG A 686 32.05 -2.68 2.98
C ARG A 686 30.83 -2.65 3.91
N LEU A 687 30.96 -3.19 5.13
CA LEU A 687 29.94 -3.06 6.17
C LEU A 687 29.65 -1.59 6.48
N GLN A 688 30.69 -0.75 6.61
CA GLN A 688 30.51 0.68 6.82
C GLN A 688 29.78 1.33 5.63
N ALA A 689 30.22 1.04 4.41
CA ALA A 689 29.63 1.62 3.21
C ALA A 689 28.14 1.25 3.02
N VAL A 690 27.74 0.01 3.34
CA VAL A 690 26.33 -0.39 3.29
C VAL A 690 25.52 0.26 4.42
N THR A 691 26.09 0.38 5.63
CA THR A 691 25.44 1.10 6.75
C THR A 691 25.15 2.56 6.39
N ASP A 692 26.14 3.28 5.84
CA ASP A 692 25.99 4.68 5.42
C ASP A 692 24.87 4.84 4.37
N SER A 693 24.90 3.98 3.34
CA SER A 693 23.93 4.02 2.24
C SER A 693 22.52 3.66 2.70
N VAL A 694 22.37 2.64 3.55
CA VAL A 694 21.07 2.20 4.09
C VAL A 694 20.46 3.28 4.98
N ASP A 695 21.24 3.93 5.84
CA ASP A 695 20.74 5.04 6.66
C ASP A 695 20.21 6.19 5.79
N GLU A 696 20.96 6.59 4.75
CA GLU A 696 20.51 7.62 3.80
C GLU A 696 19.21 7.21 3.08
N LEU A 697 19.14 5.97 2.59
CA LEU A 697 17.96 5.45 1.89
C LEU A 697 16.73 5.39 2.79
N LEU A 698 16.87 4.95 4.04
CA LEU A 698 15.77 4.90 5.00
C LEU A 698 15.25 6.31 5.33
N ARG A 699 16.14 7.29 5.55
CA ARG A 699 15.76 8.71 5.72
C ARG A 699 15.05 9.30 4.50
N GLN A 700 15.29 8.75 3.31
CA GLN A 700 14.63 9.12 2.06
C GLN A 700 13.41 8.25 1.73
N PHE A 701 12.97 7.39 2.67
CA PHE A 701 11.85 6.46 2.50
C PHE A 701 12.04 5.48 1.32
N GLN A 702 13.29 5.11 1.01
CA GLN A 702 13.66 4.13 -0.02
C GLN A 702 13.90 2.72 0.57
N LEU A 703 12.95 2.22 1.37
CA LEU A 703 13.05 0.94 2.08
C LEU A 703 13.37 -0.23 1.14
N GLY A 704 12.79 -0.22 -0.07
CA GLY A 704 13.00 -1.30 -1.02
C GLY A 704 14.41 -1.36 -1.60
N GLU A 705 15.06 -0.22 -1.79
CA GLU A 705 16.47 -0.18 -2.22
C GLU A 705 17.41 -0.50 -1.06
N ALA A 706 17.13 0.00 0.15
CA ALA A 706 17.88 -0.34 1.35
C ALA A 706 17.92 -1.86 1.58
N GLY A 707 16.76 -2.53 1.54
CA GLY A 707 16.68 -3.99 1.68
C GLY A 707 17.47 -4.75 0.60
N ARG A 708 17.45 -4.28 -0.65
CA ARG A 708 18.26 -4.87 -1.75
C ARG A 708 19.75 -4.75 -1.48
N GLN A 709 20.24 -3.58 -1.07
CA GLN A 709 21.67 -3.39 -0.80
C GLN A 709 22.17 -4.24 0.38
N ILE A 710 21.33 -4.41 1.41
CA ILE A 710 21.63 -5.32 2.53
C ILE A 710 21.74 -6.78 2.04
N GLN A 711 20.80 -7.21 1.19
CA GLN A 711 20.84 -8.55 0.59
C GLN A 711 22.09 -8.76 -0.26
N ASP A 712 22.41 -7.82 -1.13
CA ASP A 712 23.59 -7.89 -2.01
C ASP A 712 24.89 -7.94 -1.19
N PHE A 713 24.99 -7.17 -0.11
CA PHE A 713 26.12 -7.23 0.80
C PHE A 713 26.20 -8.58 1.53
N LEU A 714 25.13 -9.00 2.21
CA LEU A 714 25.13 -10.24 3.00
C LEU A 714 25.38 -11.47 2.13
N TRP A 715 24.66 -11.59 1.02
CA TRP A 715 24.79 -12.74 0.14
C TRP A 715 26.06 -12.62 -0.70
N GLY A 716 26.16 -11.57 -1.50
CA GLY A 716 27.13 -11.42 -2.57
C GLY A 716 28.52 -11.05 -2.11
N GLU A 717 28.69 -10.38 -0.96
CA GLU A 717 30.01 -9.99 -0.44
C GLU A 717 30.41 -10.81 0.79
N PHE A 718 29.56 -10.87 1.82
CA PHE A 718 29.89 -11.54 3.07
C PHE A 718 29.93 -13.07 2.92
N PHE A 719 28.83 -13.70 2.52
CA PHE A 719 28.78 -15.16 2.45
C PHE A 719 29.54 -15.74 1.24
N ASP A 720 29.47 -15.12 0.07
CA ASP A 720 30.07 -15.67 -1.15
C ASP A 720 31.60 -15.42 -1.25
N TRP A 721 32.12 -14.39 -0.59
CA TRP A 721 33.56 -14.08 -0.62
C TRP A 721 34.21 -14.11 0.76
N TYR A 722 33.76 -13.27 1.70
CA TYR A 722 34.49 -13.12 2.96
C TYR A 722 34.51 -14.41 3.78
N VAL A 723 33.35 -15.06 3.96
CA VAL A 723 33.25 -16.36 4.65
C VAL A 723 34.10 -17.43 3.96
N GLU A 724 34.11 -17.46 2.62
CA GLU A 724 34.93 -18.42 1.87
C GLU A 724 36.45 -18.13 1.96
N ALA A 725 36.84 -16.85 2.01
CA ALA A 725 38.23 -16.45 2.24
C ALA A 725 38.69 -16.80 3.66
N SER A 726 37.87 -16.53 4.67
CA SER A 726 38.15 -16.84 6.07
C SER A 726 38.32 -18.34 6.31
N LYS A 727 37.59 -19.21 5.59
CA LYS A 727 37.80 -20.67 5.61
C LYS A 727 39.22 -21.08 5.26
N VAL A 728 39.95 -20.32 4.43
CA VAL A 728 41.34 -20.62 4.08
C VAL A 728 42.24 -20.46 5.30
N ARG A 729 42.07 -19.38 6.07
CA ARG A 729 42.81 -19.14 7.32
C ARG A 729 42.40 -20.11 8.43
N LEU A 730 41.11 -20.28 8.66
CA LEU A 730 40.58 -21.18 9.70
C LEU A 730 41.07 -22.63 9.53
N ARG A 731 41.07 -23.16 8.30
CA ARG A 731 41.58 -24.51 8.00
C ARG A 731 43.08 -24.68 8.28
N ASN A 732 43.84 -23.59 8.29
CA ASN A 732 45.25 -23.58 8.65
C ASN A 732 45.49 -23.35 10.15
N GLY A 733 44.42 -23.33 10.97
CA GLY A 733 44.48 -23.14 12.41
C GLY A 733 44.59 -21.67 12.86
N ASP A 734 44.42 -20.72 11.94
CA ASP A 734 44.41 -19.29 12.25
C ASP A 734 43.00 -18.83 12.62
N LEU A 735 42.82 -18.44 13.89
CA LEU A 735 41.55 -18.00 14.48
C LEU A 735 41.33 -16.48 14.38
N SER A 736 42.28 -15.73 13.80
CA SER A 736 42.15 -14.28 13.59
C SER A 736 40.90 -13.81 12.82
N PRO A 737 40.27 -14.60 11.91
CA PRO A 737 39.05 -14.15 11.22
C PRO A 737 37.80 -14.12 12.11
N LEU A 738 37.77 -14.85 13.24
CA LEU A 738 36.54 -15.06 14.01
C LEU A 738 35.92 -13.76 14.55
N PRO A 739 36.67 -12.82 15.16
CA PRO A 739 36.08 -11.56 15.64
C PRO A 739 35.46 -10.72 14.51
N VAL A 740 36.04 -10.74 13.32
CA VAL A 740 35.54 -10.00 12.15
C VAL A 740 34.30 -10.69 11.58
N LEU A 741 34.29 -12.02 11.46
CA LEU A 741 33.09 -12.79 11.11
C LEU A 741 31.92 -12.50 12.06
N THR A 742 32.18 -12.52 13.37
CA THR A 742 31.18 -12.18 14.40
C THR A 742 30.68 -10.75 14.24
N ARG A 743 31.56 -9.77 14.05
CA ARG A 743 31.20 -8.35 13.90
C ARG A 743 30.36 -8.10 12.65
N VAL A 744 30.74 -8.67 11.51
CA VAL A 744 30.01 -8.48 10.26
C VAL A 744 28.66 -9.21 10.29
N LEU A 745 28.59 -10.40 10.89
CA LEU A 745 27.33 -11.11 11.06
C LEU A 745 26.38 -10.34 11.99
N ASP A 746 26.83 -9.86 13.16
CA ASP A 746 26.02 -9.02 14.06
C ASP A 746 25.52 -7.75 13.37
N GLY A 747 26.42 -6.99 12.72
CA GLY A 747 26.05 -5.78 11.99
C GLY A 747 25.04 -6.05 10.87
N GLY A 748 25.26 -7.09 10.08
CA GLY A 748 24.36 -7.48 8.99
C GLY A 748 22.98 -7.96 9.47
N LEU A 749 22.91 -8.68 10.60
CA LEU A 749 21.65 -9.09 11.22
C LEU A 749 20.86 -7.88 11.73
N ARG A 750 21.54 -6.92 12.39
CA ARG A 750 20.91 -5.68 12.85
C ARG A 750 20.40 -4.84 11.67
N LEU A 751 21.19 -4.70 10.61
CA LEU A 751 20.75 -4.00 9.39
C LEU A 751 19.51 -4.64 8.79
N LEU A 752 19.45 -5.97 8.68
CA LEU A 752 18.36 -6.70 8.02
C LEU A 752 17.08 -6.85 8.88
N HIS A 753 17.19 -6.69 10.21
CA HIS A 753 16.10 -6.96 11.15
C HIS A 753 14.76 -6.28 10.83
N PRO A 754 14.71 -5.00 10.37
CA PRO A 754 13.46 -4.36 9.99
C PRO A 754 12.66 -5.11 8.89
N TRP A 755 13.34 -5.83 7.99
CA TRP A 755 12.70 -6.54 6.88
C TRP A 755 12.42 -8.01 7.19
N MET A 756 13.35 -8.70 7.84
CA MET A 756 13.27 -10.14 8.13
C MET A 756 13.43 -10.40 9.64
N PRO A 757 12.46 -9.97 10.46
CA PRO A 757 12.63 -9.92 11.90
C PRO A 757 12.79 -11.30 12.56
N PHE A 758 12.24 -12.37 12.01
CA PHE A 758 12.24 -13.68 12.68
C PHE A 758 13.56 -14.42 12.55
N VAL A 759 14.03 -14.65 11.31
CA VAL A 759 15.29 -15.34 11.02
C VAL A 759 16.48 -14.56 11.59
N THR A 760 16.44 -13.23 11.56
CA THR A 760 17.52 -12.40 12.11
C THR A 760 17.60 -12.52 13.62
N GLU A 761 16.46 -12.46 14.33
CA GLU A 761 16.41 -12.65 15.77
C GLU A 761 16.83 -14.07 16.16
N ALA A 762 16.35 -15.10 15.45
CA ALA A 762 16.71 -16.49 15.71
C ALA A 762 18.22 -16.73 15.65
N ILE A 763 18.88 -16.16 14.64
CA ILE A 763 20.33 -16.25 14.48
C ILE A 763 21.03 -15.41 15.55
N TRP A 764 20.55 -14.19 15.81
CA TRP A 764 21.17 -13.27 16.74
C TRP A 764 21.11 -13.77 18.19
N GLN A 765 20.03 -14.43 18.60
CA GLN A 765 19.94 -15.05 19.94
C GLN A 765 21.04 -16.10 20.17
N GLN A 766 21.46 -16.81 19.12
CA GLN A 766 22.57 -17.76 19.20
C GLN A 766 23.94 -17.08 19.12
N LEU A 767 24.03 -15.96 18.40
CA LEU A 767 25.26 -15.16 18.30
C LEU A 767 25.53 -14.36 19.59
N ARG A 768 24.48 -13.87 20.24
CA ARG A 768 24.51 -12.94 21.37
C ARG A 768 25.45 -13.38 22.52
N PRO A 769 25.46 -14.65 22.98
CA PRO A 769 26.39 -15.11 24.01
C PRO A 769 27.87 -14.91 23.65
N HIS A 770 28.18 -14.76 22.36
CA HIS A 770 29.54 -14.59 21.84
C HIS A 770 29.89 -13.12 21.55
N LEU A 771 28.98 -12.17 21.77
CA LEU A 771 29.19 -10.75 21.50
C LEU A 771 29.88 -10.01 22.67
N GLY A 772 29.89 -10.57 23.87
CA GLY A 772 30.48 -9.90 25.06
C GLY A 772 29.77 -8.57 25.36
N GLU A 773 30.53 -7.49 25.55
CA GLU A 773 29.99 -6.14 25.81
C GLU A 773 29.14 -5.57 24.65
N ALA A 774 29.19 -6.19 23.47
CA ALA A 774 28.36 -5.81 22.34
C ALA A 774 26.94 -6.38 22.36
N ALA A 775 26.64 -7.30 23.26
CA ALA A 775 25.27 -7.70 23.56
C ALA A 775 24.59 -6.59 24.38
N ASP A 776 24.22 -5.51 23.70
CA ASP A 776 23.60 -4.30 24.26
C ASP A 776 22.11 -4.45 24.60
N ALA A 777 21.48 -5.55 24.19
CA ALA A 777 20.10 -5.91 24.52
C ALA A 777 19.94 -7.43 24.76
N THR A 778 18.78 -7.84 25.27
CA THR A 778 18.38 -9.25 25.38
C THR A 778 17.58 -9.74 24.16
N ALA A 779 17.13 -8.83 23.29
CA ALA A 779 16.46 -9.12 22.03
C ALA A 779 16.99 -8.22 20.91
N LEU A 780 17.07 -8.73 19.67
CA LEU A 780 17.58 -7.96 18.52
C LEU A 780 16.68 -6.76 18.21
N ILE A 781 15.36 -6.91 18.37
CA ILE A 781 14.38 -5.80 18.22
C ILE A 781 14.66 -4.60 19.14
N GLY A 782 15.38 -4.80 20.24
CA GLY A 782 15.79 -3.75 21.18
C GLY A 782 17.29 -3.42 21.14
N ALA A 783 18.06 -4.04 20.24
CA ALA A 783 19.49 -3.81 20.11
C ALA A 783 19.76 -2.56 19.25
N ARG A 784 20.87 -1.86 19.47
CA ARG A 784 21.19 -0.62 18.72
C ARG A 784 21.36 -0.89 17.22
N TYR A 785 20.71 -0.08 16.39
CA TYR A 785 20.91 -0.12 14.94
C TYR A 785 22.31 0.44 14.59
N PRO A 786 23.05 -0.15 13.62
CA PRO A 786 24.33 0.38 13.18
C PRO A 786 24.20 1.81 12.66
N GLN A 787 25.14 2.69 13.01
CA GLN A 787 25.15 4.09 12.57
C GLN A 787 26.43 4.46 11.80
N PRO A 788 26.37 5.45 10.89
CA PRO A 788 27.51 5.89 10.09
C PRO A 788 28.75 6.29 10.90
N GLU A 789 28.58 6.79 12.11
CA GLU A 789 29.69 7.28 12.96
C GLU A 789 30.55 6.15 13.57
N ASP A 790 30.14 4.88 13.41
CA ASP A 790 30.79 3.72 14.05
C ASP A 790 32.07 3.20 13.33
N GLY A 791 32.50 3.78 12.21
CA GLY A 791 33.68 3.29 11.47
C GLY A 791 34.22 4.16 10.33
N GLU A 792 35.51 4.00 10.01
CA GLU A 792 36.17 4.63 8.85
C GLU A 792 36.22 3.66 7.66
N ARG A 793 35.94 4.15 6.45
CA ARG A 793 36.08 3.39 5.20
C ARG A 793 37.54 3.27 4.75
N ASP A 794 37.93 2.08 4.31
CA ASP A 794 39.22 1.76 3.72
C ASP A 794 39.09 1.52 2.21
N LEU A 795 39.04 2.61 1.45
CA LEU A 795 38.90 2.57 -0.01
C LEU A 795 40.06 1.84 -0.71
N LYS A 796 41.25 1.79 -0.08
CA LYS A 796 42.41 1.07 -0.64
C LYS A 796 42.20 -0.43 -0.50
N ALA A 797 41.70 -0.90 0.63
CA ALA A 797 41.35 -2.31 0.81
C ALA A 797 40.22 -2.72 -0.14
N GLU A 798 39.20 -1.87 -0.34
CA GLU A 798 38.13 -2.10 -1.32
C GLU A 798 38.68 -2.31 -2.74
N GLN A 799 39.53 -1.40 -3.22
CA GLN A 799 40.15 -1.52 -4.55
C GLN A 799 41.06 -2.75 -4.68
N ALA A 800 41.87 -3.01 -3.66
CA ALA A 800 42.82 -4.11 -3.66
C ALA A 800 42.12 -5.48 -3.62
N PHE A 801 41.05 -5.63 -2.83
CA PHE A 801 40.30 -6.88 -2.78
C PHE A 801 39.42 -7.08 -4.02
N ALA A 802 38.90 -6.01 -4.62
CA ALA A 802 38.21 -6.09 -5.92
C ALA A 802 39.12 -6.72 -6.99
N ALA A 803 40.40 -6.35 -7.05
CA ALA A 803 41.37 -6.99 -7.94
C ALA A 803 41.53 -8.50 -7.66
N VAL A 804 41.52 -8.92 -6.39
CA VAL A 804 41.57 -10.34 -6.01
C VAL A 804 40.31 -11.08 -6.49
N GLN A 805 39.13 -10.48 -6.32
CA GLN A 805 37.86 -11.03 -6.79
C GLN A 805 37.81 -11.16 -8.32
N GLU A 806 38.29 -10.15 -9.05
CA GLU A 806 38.40 -10.17 -10.51
C GLU A 806 39.31 -11.33 -10.98
N ILE A 807 40.48 -11.50 -10.35
CA ILE A 807 41.42 -12.60 -10.67
C ILE A 807 40.76 -13.96 -10.44
N VAL A 808 40.14 -14.18 -9.27
CA VAL A 808 39.46 -15.44 -8.95
C VAL A 808 38.35 -15.74 -9.96
N THR A 809 37.55 -14.72 -10.28
CA THR A 809 36.44 -14.84 -11.23
C THR A 809 36.96 -15.16 -12.63
N ALA A 810 38.03 -14.49 -13.08
CA ALA A 810 38.65 -14.75 -14.37
C ALA A 810 39.22 -16.17 -14.46
N VAL A 811 39.92 -16.66 -13.43
CA VAL A 811 40.40 -18.06 -13.40
C VAL A 811 39.22 -19.04 -13.49
N ARG A 812 38.15 -18.82 -12.72
CA ARG A 812 36.94 -19.66 -12.78
C ARG A 812 36.29 -19.63 -14.16
N GLN A 813 36.19 -18.45 -14.77
CA GLN A 813 35.63 -18.29 -16.11
C GLN A 813 36.47 -19.00 -17.16
N VAL A 814 37.80 -18.83 -17.15
CA VAL A 814 38.72 -19.54 -18.06
C VAL A 814 38.57 -21.05 -17.86
N ARG A 815 38.52 -21.54 -16.63
CA ARG A 815 38.28 -22.98 -16.37
C ARG A 815 36.94 -23.46 -16.93
N ALA A 816 35.87 -22.68 -16.78
CA ALA A 816 34.55 -23.01 -17.30
C ALA A 816 34.50 -23.01 -18.83
N ASP A 817 35.14 -22.02 -19.47
CA ASP A 817 35.23 -21.86 -20.91
C ASP A 817 35.92 -23.06 -21.58
N TYR A 818 36.99 -23.56 -20.95
CA TYR A 818 37.72 -24.75 -21.37
C TYR A 818 37.19 -26.04 -20.70
N ARG A 819 36.02 -25.99 -20.05
CA ARG A 819 35.31 -27.13 -19.43
C ARG A 819 36.17 -27.98 -18.49
N VAL A 820 37.11 -27.35 -17.80
CA VAL A 820 37.88 -27.98 -16.73
C VAL A 820 36.90 -28.41 -15.64
N GLN A 821 37.02 -29.65 -15.17
CA GLN A 821 36.11 -30.18 -14.16
C GLN A 821 36.15 -29.32 -12.89
N ALA A 822 34.99 -28.98 -12.32
CA ALA A 822 34.90 -28.02 -11.22
C ALA A 822 35.81 -28.35 -10.02
N GLY A 823 35.95 -29.63 -9.68
CA GLY A 823 36.80 -30.11 -8.58
C GLY A 823 38.29 -30.31 -8.91
N GLN A 824 38.68 -30.22 -10.18
CA GLN A 824 40.06 -30.42 -10.63
C GLN A 824 40.89 -29.15 -10.40
N TRP A 825 42.04 -29.30 -9.74
CA TRP A 825 43.00 -28.22 -9.57
C TRP A 825 43.76 -27.95 -10.88
N ALA A 826 43.97 -26.68 -11.20
CA ALA A 826 44.68 -26.22 -12.39
C ALA A 826 45.93 -25.43 -12.00
N GLU A 827 47.06 -25.67 -12.67
CA GLU A 827 48.21 -24.77 -12.56
C GLU A 827 47.82 -23.39 -13.11
N THR A 828 48.24 -22.32 -12.45
CA THR A 828 47.87 -20.96 -12.86
C THR A 828 48.97 -19.97 -12.52
N TYR A 829 49.20 -19.04 -13.44
CA TYR A 829 50.12 -17.93 -13.29
C TYR A 829 49.32 -16.64 -13.28
N VAL A 830 49.69 -15.72 -12.39
CA VAL A 830 49.07 -14.39 -12.30
C VAL A 830 50.18 -13.34 -12.38
N LEU A 831 50.06 -12.44 -13.34
CA LEU A 831 50.91 -11.26 -13.49
C LEU A 831 50.12 -10.03 -13.04
N PRO A 832 50.23 -9.61 -11.76
CA PRO A 832 49.48 -8.46 -11.26
C PRO A 832 50.10 -7.14 -11.75
N GLN A 833 49.27 -6.10 -11.90
CA GLN A 833 49.76 -4.73 -12.09
C GLN A 833 50.51 -4.24 -10.85
N THR A 834 51.47 -3.33 -11.04
CA THR A 834 52.37 -2.85 -9.96
C THR A 834 51.61 -2.31 -8.75
N GLU A 835 50.47 -1.64 -8.97
CA GLU A 835 49.67 -1.01 -7.91
C GLU A 835 49.01 -2.02 -6.96
N VAL A 836 48.66 -3.21 -7.44
CA VAL A 836 47.96 -4.25 -6.67
C VAL A 836 48.83 -5.49 -6.38
N ALA A 837 50.06 -5.54 -6.90
CA ALA A 837 50.95 -6.69 -6.80
C ALA A 837 51.19 -7.18 -5.35
N GLY A 838 51.36 -6.24 -4.41
CA GLY A 838 51.52 -6.57 -3.00
C GLY A 838 50.27 -7.25 -2.40
N ALA A 839 49.09 -6.70 -2.71
CA ALA A 839 47.80 -7.25 -2.26
C ALA A 839 47.52 -8.64 -2.85
N VAL A 840 47.70 -8.80 -4.16
CA VAL A 840 47.52 -10.09 -4.84
C VAL A 840 48.48 -11.15 -4.30
N THR A 841 49.73 -10.78 -4.03
CA THR A 841 50.72 -11.69 -3.43
C THR A 841 50.30 -12.10 -2.02
N ALA A 842 49.86 -11.16 -1.18
CA ALA A 842 49.39 -11.45 0.17
C ALA A 842 48.13 -12.36 0.18
N SER A 843 47.24 -12.18 -0.79
CA SER A 843 46.02 -12.97 -0.96
C SER A 843 46.18 -14.22 -1.82
N ALA A 844 47.40 -14.61 -2.20
CA ALA A 844 47.66 -15.80 -3.04
C ALA A 844 47.02 -17.10 -2.51
N PRO A 845 47.02 -17.41 -1.19
CA PRO A 845 46.32 -18.58 -0.66
C PRO A 845 44.82 -18.56 -0.92
N ILE A 846 44.19 -17.38 -0.84
CA ILE A 846 42.77 -17.18 -1.11
C ILE A 846 42.51 -17.41 -2.60
N VAL A 847 43.31 -16.78 -3.47
CA VAL A 847 43.19 -16.94 -4.93
C VAL A 847 43.32 -18.42 -5.30
N GLU A 848 44.34 -19.11 -4.80
CA GLU A 848 44.57 -20.54 -5.06
C GLU A 848 43.33 -21.37 -4.71
N VAL A 849 42.82 -21.26 -3.48
CA VAL A 849 41.72 -22.11 -3.00
C VAL A 849 40.40 -21.77 -3.70
N LEU A 850 40.03 -20.48 -3.77
CA LEU A 850 38.75 -20.06 -4.31
C LEU A 850 38.66 -20.31 -5.82
N SER A 851 39.76 -20.20 -6.56
CA SER A 851 39.77 -20.44 -8.00
C SER A 851 40.13 -21.88 -8.40
N ARG A 852 40.56 -22.71 -7.43
CA ARG A 852 41.17 -24.04 -7.63
C ARG A 852 42.42 -24.00 -8.50
N ALA A 853 43.27 -23.00 -8.27
CA ALA A 853 44.50 -22.75 -9.02
C ALA A 853 45.73 -23.29 -8.26
N ARG A 854 46.05 -24.60 -8.36
CA ARG A 854 47.21 -25.19 -7.66
C ARG A 854 48.16 -25.90 -8.64
N PRO A 855 49.47 -25.57 -8.63
CA PRO A 855 50.07 -24.43 -7.90
C PRO A 855 49.67 -23.08 -8.51
N LEU A 856 49.51 -22.06 -7.66
CA LEU A 856 49.39 -20.66 -8.08
C LEU A 856 50.78 -20.00 -8.04
N THR A 857 51.21 -19.42 -9.16
CA THR A 857 52.49 -18.69 -9.26
C THR A 857 52.26 -17.23 -9.59
N ILE A 858 52.67 -16.32 -8.70
CA ILE A 858 52.67 -14.89 -8.97
C ILE A 858 53.98 -14.53 -9.69
N VAL A 859 53.88 -14.00 -10.91
CA VAL A 859 55.03 -13.63 -11.74
C VAL A 859 55.18 -12.11 -11.83
N SER A 860 56.41 -11.63 -12.05
CA SER A 860 56.71 -10.20 -12.21
C SER A 860 56.88 -9.78 -13.67
N ASP A 861 57.19 -10.74 -14.55
CA ASP A 861 57.31 -10.54 -15.99
C ASP A 861 56.52 -11.61 -16.75
N ARG A 862 55.99 -11.25 -17.92
CA ARG A 862 55.20 -12.18 -18.75
C ARG A 862 56.03 -13.37 -19.24
N GLY A 863 57.33 -13.19 -19.40
CA GLY A 863 58.28 -14.23 -19.81
C GLY A 863 58.50 -15.33 -18.77
N ASP A 864 58.11 -15.10 -17.51
CA ASP A 864 58.20 -16.09 -16.42
C ASP A 864 57.01 -17.06 -16.40
N ALA A 865 55.99 -16.80 -17.22
CA ALA A 865 54.83 -17.67 -17.38
C ALA A 865 54.89 -18.45 -18.72
N PRO A 866 54.28 -19.65 -18.79
CA PRO A 866 54.20 -20.41 -20.04
C PRO A 866 53.60 -19.60 -21.19
N SER A 867 54.08 -19.88 -22.40
CA SER A 867 53.70 -19.18 -23.64
C SER A 867 53.08 -20.10 -24.69
N ASP A 868 53.11 -21.42 -24.48
CA ASP A 868 52.57 -22.41 -25.40
C ASP A 868 51.44 -23.20 -24.75
N GLN A 869 50.39 -23.51 -25.52
CA GLN A 869 49.18 -24.24 -25.07
C GLN A 869 48.56 -23.63 -23.80
N ILE A 870 48.35 -22.32 -23.80
CA ILE A 870 47.80 -21.58 -22.67
C ILE A 870 46.41 -21.03 -22.98
N ALA A 871 45.60 -20.87 -21.94
CA ALA A 871 44.51 -19.92 -21.91
C ALA A 871 44.95 -18.70 -21.11
N SER A 872 44.54 -17.49 -21.51
CA SER A 872 44.82 -16.28 -20.73
C SER A 872 43.63 -15.34 -20.71
N ALA A 873 43.53 -14.55 -19.65
CA ALA A 873 42.57 -13.47 -19.50
C ALA A 873 43.32 -12.22 -19.04
N VAL A 874 43.23 -11.14 -19.81
CA VAL A 874 43.80 -9.84 -19.47
C VAL A 874 42.74 -9.01 -18.75
N LEU A 875 42.99 -8.70 -17.49
CA LEU A 875 42.14 -7.87 -16.64
C LEU A 875 42.79 -6.49 -16.44
N PRO A 876 42.03 -5.47 -16.03
CA PRO A 876 42.61 -4.19 -15.63
C PRO A 876 43.68 -4.36 -14.54
N ALA A 877 43.44 -5.24 -13.57
CA ALA A 877 44.31 -5.43 -12.40
C ALA A 877 45.42 -6.48 -12.56
N ALA A 878 45.29 -7.43 -13.51
CA ALA A 878 46.26 -8.52 -13.70
C ALA A 878 46.08 -9.24 -15.05
N GLU A 879 47.10 -9.96 -15.50
CA GLU A 879 46.95 -11.02 -16.52
C GLU A 879 46.94 -12.38 -15.84
N VAL A 880 45.94 -13.20 -16.14
CA VAL A 880 45.77 -14.57 -15.65
C VAL A 880 46.11 -15.54 -16.77
N ILE A 881 46.93 -16.56 -16.48
CA ILE A 881 47.44 -17.51 -17.48
C ILE A 881 47.28 -18.94 -16.92
N LEU A 882 46.59 -19.79 -17.66
CA LEU A 882 46.38 -21.20 -17.34
C LEU A 882 47.02 -22.08 -18.42
N PRO A 883 48.06 -22.85 -18.11
CA PRO A 883 48.56 -23.89 -19.00
C PRO A 883 47.50 -24.99 -19.15
N LEU A 884 47.11 -25.30 -20.38
CA LEU A 884 46.06 -26.28 -20.66
C LEU A 884 46.59 -27.72 -20.74
N GLY A 885 47.92 -27.87 -20.79
CA GLY A 885 48.60 -29.17 -20.86
C GLY A 885 48.20 -30.08 -19.69
N GLY A 886 47.51 -31.19 -20.00
CA GLY A 886 47.08 -32.19 -19.01
C GLY A 886 45.78 -31.86 -18.26
N LEU A 887 45.17 -30.69 -18.48
CA LEU A 887 43.87 -30.31 -17.90
C LEU A 887 42.70 -30.67 -18.80
N VAL A 888 42.92 -30.64 -20.11
CA VAL A 888 41.92 -30.92 -21.14
C VAL A 888 42.57 -31.70 -22.28
N ASP A 889 41.80 -32.56 -22.94
CA ASP A 889 42.25 -33.21 -24.18
C ASP A 889 42.23 -32.16 -25.30
N LEU A 890 43.41 -31.60 -25.60
CA LEU A 890 43.58 -30.50 -26.55
C LEU A 890 43.14 -30.88 -27.97
N ASP A 891 43.31 -32.15 -28.36
CA ASP A 891 42.89 -32.64 -29.69
C ASP A 891 41.37 -32.76 -29.76
N GLN A 892 40.74 -33.30 -28.71
CA GLN A 892 39.29 -33.37 -28.60
C GLN A 892 38.65 -31.98 -28.53
N GLU A 893 39.25 -31.07 -27.76
CA GLU A 893 38.74 -29.71 -27.60
C GLU A 893 38.91 -28.89 -28.89
N ARG A 894 40.05 -29.03 -29.58
CA ARG A 894 40.24 -28.45 -30.91
C ARG A 894 39.25 -29.01 -31.92
N ALA A 895 39.02 -30.32 -31.93
CA ALA A 895 38.03 -30.92 -32.83
C ALA A 895 36.61 -30.41 -32.54
N ARG A 896 36.27 -30.18 -31.26
CA ARG A 896 35.00 -29.59 -30.85
C ARG A 896 34.88 -28.13 -31.24
N LEU A 897 35.85 -27.28 -30.91
CA LEU A 897 35.83 -25.86 -31.25
C LEU A 897 35.80 -25.66 -32.77
N ASN A 898 36.49 -26.50 -33.54
CA ASN A 898 36.37 -26.49 -35.00
C ASN A 898 34.95 -26.87 -35.46
N LYS A 899 34.29 -27.84 -34.82
CA LYS A 899 32.90 -28.20 -35.12
C LYS A 899 31.91 -27.08 -34.74
N ASP A 900 32.13 -26.40 -33.63
CA ASP A 900 31.33 -25.25 -33.20
C ASP A 900 31.55 -24.07 -34.17
N LEU A 901 32.81 -23.81 -34.56
CA LEU A 901 33.19 -22.83 -35.58
C LEU A 901 32.53 -23.15 -36.93
N GLU A 902 32.54 -24.40 -37.38
CA GLU A 902 31.82 -24.82 -38.59
C GLU A 902 30.31 -24.51 -38.49
N GLY A 903 29.71 -24.74 -37.31
CA GLY A 903 28.32 -24.41 -37.03
C GLY A 903 28.03 -22.91 -37.10
N ILE A 904 28.88 -22.09 -36.48
CA ILE A 904 28.77 -20.62 -36.50
C ILE A 904 28.99 -20.08 -37.90
N VAL A 905 30.05 -20.51 -38.60
CA VAL A 905 30.35 -20.10 -39.98
C VAL A 905 29.19 -20.46 -40.92
N LYS A 906 28.55 -21.62 -40.74
CA LYS A 906 27.36 -22.00 -41.53
C LYS A 906 26.16 -21.08 -41.26
N ARG A 907 25.91 -20.73 -39.99
CA ARG A 907 24.82 -19.82 -39.59
C ARG A 907 25.08 -18.40 -40.07
N LEU A 908 26.32 -17.92 -39.94
CA LEU A 908 26.76 -16.60 -40.40
C LEU A 908 26.59 -16.48 -41.91
N ARG A 909 27.06 -17.47 -42.69
CA ARG A 909 26.82 -17.51 -44.14
C ARG A 909 25.34 -17.48 -44.49
N GLY A 910 24.48 -18.13 -43.70
CA GLY A 910 23.02 -18.09 -43.88
C GLY A 910 22.42 -16.70 -43.62
N ALA A 911 22.90 -16.00 -42.57
CA ALA A 911 22.49 -14.64 -42.25
C ALA A 911 22.99 -13.65 -43.31
N GLU A 912 24.26 -13.73 -43.71
CA GLU A 912 24.85 -12.91 -44.77
C GLU A 912 24.21 -13.15 -46.14
N ALA A 913 23.83 -14.39 -46.47
CA ALA A 913 23.08 -14.71 -47.69
C ALA A 913 21.68 -14.10 -47.71
N LYS A 914 21.01 -14.01 -46.55
CA LYS A 914 19.73 -13.29 -46.43
C LYS A 914 19.92 -11.79 -46.60
N LEU A 915 20.93 -11.21 -45.95
CA LEU A 915 21.22 -9.77 -46.00
C LEU A 915 21.73 -9.28 -47.37
N SER A 916 22.44 -10.14 -48.11
CA SER A 916 22.91 -9.87 -49.48
C SER A 916 21.82 -10.03 -50.55
N ASN A 917 20.66 -10.61 -50.20
CA ASN A 917 19.53 -10.69 -51.11
C ASN A 917 18.80 -9.34 -51.18
N GLU A 918 18.97 -8.61 -52.29
CA GLU A 918 18.33 -7.31 -52.52
C GLU A 918 16.80 -7.35 -52.37
N GLY A 919 16.16 -8.47 -52.70
CA GLY A 919 14.72 -8.68 -52.52
C GLY A 919 14.30 -8.79 -51.05
N PHE A 920 15.13 -9.38 -50.19
CA PHE A 920 14.88 -9.42 -48.74
C PHE A 920 15.12 -8.05 -48.11
N ARG A 921 16.22 -7.38 -48.47
CA ARG A 921 16.59 -6.06 -47.91
C ARG A 921 15.60 -4.95 -48.27
N SER A 922 14.92 -5.06 -49.42
CA SER A 922 13.96 -4.06 -49.88
C SER A 922 12.49 -4.37 -49.57
N LYS A 923 12.12 -5.64 -49.32
CA LYS A 923 10.71 -6.06 -49.14
C LYS A 923 10.38 -6.61 -47.75
N ALA A 924 11.36 -6.98 -46.94
CA ALA A 924 11.11 -7.42 -45.57
C ALA A 924 10.85 -6.19 -44.65
N PRO A 925 10.07 -6.35 -43.57
CA PRO A 925 9.90 -5.29 -42.57
C PRO A 925 11.25 -4.84 -41.98
N ALA A 926 11.42 -3.55 -41.72
CA ALA A 926 12.68 -2.97 -41.24
C ALA A 926 13.21 -3.64 -39.96
N GLU A 927 12.30 -3.99 -39.04
CA GLU A 927 12.64 -4.69 -37.79
C GLU A 927 13.26 -6.07 -38.04
N VAL A 928 12.77 -6.79 -39.05
CA VAL A 928 13.27 -8.12 -39.42
C VAL A 928 14.64 -8.03 -40.10
N VAL A 929 14.90 -6.96 -40.85
CA VAL A 929 16.23 -6.69 -41.43
C VAL A 929 17.23 -6.35 -40.32
N LYS A 930 16.85 -5.49 -39.37
CA LYS A 930 17.68 -5.10 -38.23
C LYS A 930 18.05 -6.30 -37.35
N GLN A 931 17.08 -7.16 -37.01
CA GLN A 931 17.33 -8.40 -36.27
C GLN A 931 18.31 -9.34 -37.01
N ALA A 932 18.25 -9.38 -38.35
CA ALA A 932 19.17 -10.18 -39.14
C ALA A 932 20.60 -9.58 -39.17
N GLU A 933 20.73 -8.25 -39.19
CA GLU A 933 22.02 -7.55 -39.08
C GLU A 933 22.66 -7.74 -37.69
N GLU A 934 21.87 -7.62 -36.62
CA GLU A 934 22.31 -7.88 -35.23
C GLU A 934 22.77 -9.33 -35.06
N LEU A 935 21.98 -10.29 -35.56
CA LEU A 935 22.36 -11.71 -35.54
C LEU A 935 23.68 -11.98 -36.29
N ALA A 936 23.91 -11.33 -37.44
CA ALA A 936 25.16 -11.49 -38.20
C ALA A 936 26.37 -10.92 -37.43
N SER A 937 26.20 -9.74 -36.82
CA SER A 937 27.23 -9.11 -35.98
C SER A 937 27.59 -9.97 -34.76
N ASP A 938 26.59 -10.57 -34.10
CA ASP A 938 26.82 -11.47 -32.97
C ASP A 938 27.56 -12.74 -33.38
N LEU A 939 27.16 -13.34 -34.51
CA LEU A 939 27.83 -14.53 -35.04
C LEU A 939 29.27 -14.22 -35.49
N GLN A 940 29.56 -13.03 -36.02
CA GLN A 940 30.93 -12.60 -36.33
C GLN A 940 31.80 -12.45 -35.09
N ARG A 941 31.26 -11.87 -34.00
CA ARG A 941 31.98 -11.78 -32.72
C ARG A 941 32.28 -13.17 -32.14
N GLN A 942 31.30 -14.08 -32.18
CA GLN A 942 31.49 -15.45 -31.71
C GLN A 942 32.48 -16.23 -32.60
N GLN A 943 32.49 -15.99 -33.91
CA GLN A 943 33.48 -16.58 -34.82
C GLN A 943 34.90 -16.15 -34.45
N ALA A 944 35.12 -14.84 -34.26
CA ALA A 944 36.44 -14.30 -33.91
C ALA A 944 36.94 -14.84 -32.56
N ASP A 945 36.05 -14.98 -31.57
CA ASP A 945 36.38 -15.58 -30.26
C ASP A 945 36.77 -17.07 -30.39
N LEU A 946 36.01 -17.86 -31.15
CA LEU A 946 36.35 -19.26 -31.40
C LEU A 946 37.66 -19.43 -32.19
N GLU A 947 37.91 -18.61 -33.21
CA GLU A 947 39.15 -18.63 -33.98
C GLU A 947 40.37 -18.29 -33.09
N SER A 948 40.23 -17.30 -32.22
CA SER A 948 41.24 -16.96 -31.21
C SER A 948 41.51 -18.12 -30.25
N ARG A 949 40.45 -18.75 -29.71
CA ARG A 949 40.57 -19.92 -28.81
C ARG A 949 41.21 -21.12 -29.48
N ILE A 950 40.90 -21.38 -30.75
CA ILE A 950 41.52 -22.46 -31.54
C ILE A 950 43.01 -22.17 -31.75
N GLY A 951 43.37 -20.92 -32.06
CA GLY A 951 44.77 -20.50 -32.20
C GLY A 951 45.57 -20.63 -30.90
N ALA A 952 44.95 -20.40 -29.75
CA ALA A 952 45.59 -20.55 -28.43
C ALA A 952 45.91 -22.02 -28.05
N LEU A 953 45.28 -23.00 -28.70
CA LEU A 953 45.50 -24.43 -28.44
C LEU A 953 46.72 -25.03 -29.19
N GLY A 954 47.41 -24.26 -30.03
CA GLY A 954 48.64 -24.66 -30.75
C GLY A 954 48.44 -25.13 -32.18
#